data_AF-A0A9N9Q699-F1
#
_entry.id   AF-A0A9N9Q699-F1
#
_cell.length_a   1.000
_cell.length_b   1.000
_cell.length_c   1.000
_cell.angle_alpha   90.00
_cell.angle_beta   90.00
_cell.angle_gamma   90.00
#
_symmetry.space_group_name_H-M   'P 1'
#
loop_
_entity.id
_entity.type
_entity.pdbx_description
1 polymer ?
#
loop_
_entity_poly.entity_id
_entity_poly.type
_entity_poly.pdbx_seq_one_letter_code
_entity_poly.pdbx_strand_id
1 'polypeptide(L)'
;MVKGTVPDTHKLSKRSRAQKRRRDAQLNKPFPKDHNPHEWVDKEIHENSLKYFNTDPNNTNWEDNLRAKMMEPMPLQPWVDTTSPKTEEEIVKERVTEALKDWPWRESNRQPIMIGPHMFNNMPRSEDDIRPPVEAGEGCDQKQSLFFTKIVAHADIFSMIMKLVCAHHDSAWKFGATCIEAYNQMVYSFMDFWDMSKGWFNQCSRTKELKDENNKVCNRSVCPVLIVSATRHQSLKSPNKPRPSYRTQLNSMFKLCNAVRNVHDNIRTLHFHNVPFLTDSILALLIPTMRNLTNLGVYKCQLLHIGHALPLLGIITLDRPKGKEHQVNLDFYPNFHIGPVETGKPWEMGGFGVTWDNWNRDSRLAIWQLVSHILPRARSQGIDMESPWTGFRKWLDDGPCWRVEQTLKVMMDPKVGPREFAAQVDAGNILHHGSVEMMFNYKRTILSGGMEWAESVYDCAHCGPNLGIFFFYLEIRNQRIFSEQPTCLGCQLTMVLDGEKDHFKFHKRKIIRNWLSNIQLNDDGSSTRVWNYNNLAQAIAEFQNEKKNKRGGKLKNPDSNTRKNIKEWGTSLDEMRQKWIEEKEWDREVEERQEPYTKDEMGRRGEKMRSPRIGDKKQDPMVLPPEERKWHAVRADERYAHGYMW
;
A
#
# COMPACT_ATOMS: atom_id res chain seq x y z
N MET A 1 23.37 -61.88 15.53
CA MET A 1 24.60 -61.39 14.87
C MET A 1 24.27 -61.01 13.43
N VAL A 2 24.01 -59.73 13.18
CA VAL A 2 23.99 -59.12 11.84
C VAL A 2 24.61 -57.74 12.01
N LYS A 3 25.75 -57.49 11.36
CA LYS A 3 26.47 -56.21 11.39
C LYS A 3 25.78 -55.23 10.43
N GLY A 4 25.18 -54.16 10.96
CA GLY A 4 24.68 -53.03 10.19
C GLY A 4 25.78 -52.01 9.95
N THR A 5 26.01 -51.67 8.68
CA THR A 5 26.94 -50.63 8.22
C THR A 5 26.30 -49.24 8.33
N VAL A 6 27.02 -48.31 8.95
CA VAL A 6 26.67 -46.88 9.04
C VAL A 6 27.12 -46.17 7.74
N PRO A 7 26.32 -45.28 7.12
CA PRO A 7 26.78 -44.50 5.98
C PRO A 7 27.60 -43.27 6.41
N ASP A 8 28.74 -43.12 5.74
CA ASP A 8 29.77 -42.11 5.92
C ASP A 8 29.30 -40.73 5.41
N THR A 9 28.93 -39.81 6.30
CA THR A 9 28.52 -38.45 5.95
C THR A 9 29.69 -37.47 5.99
N HIS A 10 30.63 -37.56 5.03
CA HIS A 10 31.65 -36.51 4.89
C HIS A 10 32.20 -36.33 3.47
N LYS A 11 31.34 -36.07 2.47
CA LYS A 11 31.76 -35.49 1.18
C LYS A 11 30.78 -34.45 0.65
N LEU A 12 30.76 -33.27 1.28
CA LEU A 12 30.21 -32.07 0.66
C LEU A 12 31.13 -31.65 -0.50
N SER A 13 30.59 -31.67 -1.73
CA SER A 13 31.34 -31.37 -2.94
C SER A 13 31.91 -29.95 -2.92
N LYS A 14 33.13 -29.78 -3.43
CA LYS A 14 33.77 -28.45 -3.64
C LYS A 14 32.87 -27.47 -4.42
N ARG A 15 31.88 -27.99 -5.17
CA ARG A 15 30.89 -27.23 -5.92
C ARG A 15 29.91 -26.45 -5.01
N SER A 16 29.51 -26.99 -3.86
CA SER A 16 28.57 -26.29 -2.96
C SER A 16 29.24 -25.13 -2.21
N ARG A 17 30.53 -25.26 -1.87
CA ARG A 17 31.33 -24.16 -1.29
C ARG A 17 31.58 -23.04 -2.30
N ALA A 18 31.78 -23.37 -3.58
CA ALA A 18 31.91 -22.37 -4.65
C ALA A 18 30.58 -21.64 -4.94
N GLN A 19 29.45 -22.35 -4.88
CA GLN A 19 28.12 -21.74 -4.99
C GLN A 19 27.79 -20.84 -3.79
N LYS A 20 28.14 -21.24 -2.56
CA LYS A 20 27.97 -20.39 -1.37
C LYS A 20 28.82 -19.13 -1.44
N ARG A 21 30.11 -19.24 -1.81
CA ARG A 21 31.00 -18.08 -2.01
C ARG A 21 30.54 -17.14 -3.13
N ARG A 22 29.94 -17.65 -4.21
CA ARG A 22 29.33 -16.82 -5.27
C ARG A 22 28.06 -16.10 -4.79
N ARG A 23 27.27 -16.74 -3.91
CA ARG A 23 26.06 -16.15 -3.31
C ARG A 23 26.43 -15.03 -2.32
N ASP A 24 27.43 -15.26 -1.47
CA ASP A 24 27.93 -14.28 -0.51
C ASP A 24 28.64 -13.10 -1.22
N ALA A 25 29.33 -13.34 -2.34
CA ALA A 25 29.93 -12.29 -3.16
C ALA A 25 28.91 -11.49 -4.01
N GLN A 26 27.69 -12.00 -4.22
CA GLN A 26 26.60 -11.26 -4.87
C GLN A 26 25.82 -10.38 -3.89
N LEU A 27 25.78 -10.74 -2.61
CA LEU A 27 25.12 -9.96 -1.55
C LEU A 27 25.95 -8.74 -1.10
N ASN A 28 27.27 -8.74 -1.34
CA ASN A 28 28.20 -7.68 -0.91
C ASN A 28 28.71 -6.78 -2.06
N LYS A 29 28.03 -6.72 -3.21
CA LYS A 29 28.40 -5.74 -4.25
C LYS A 29 27.75 -4.38 -3.92
N PRO A 30 28.53 -3.28 -3.85
CA PRO A 30 27.95 -1.95 -3.77
C PRO A 30 27.10 -1.68 -5.02
N PHE A 31 25.91 -1.11 -4.81
CA PHE A 31 25.05 -0.66 -5.90
C PHE A 31 25.79 0.44 -6.72
N PRO A 32 25.61 0.48 -8.06
CA PRO A 32 26.07 1.62 -8.85
C PRO A 32 25.37 2.88 -8.35
N LYS A 33 26.14 3.95 -8.09
CA LYS A 33 25.67 5.22 -7.51
C LYS A 33 24.91 6.12 -8.49
N ASP A 34 24.60 5.66 -9.69
CA ASP A 34 24.06 6.52 -10.73
C ASP A 34 22.58 6.26 -10.96
N HIS A 35 21.79 7.31 -10.69
CA HIS A 35 20.34 7.51 -10.87
C HIS A 35 19.48 7.37 -9.61
N ASN A 36 19.46 8.48 -8.84
CA ASN A 36 18.43 8.79 -7.86
C ASN A 36 17.25 9.51 -8.58
N PRO A 37 16.04 8.92 -8.68
CA PRO A 37 14.90 9.55 -9.33
C PRO A 37 14.24 10.69 -8.51
N HIS A 38 14.70 10.94 -7.28
CA HIS A 38 14.09 11.92 -6.36
C HIS A 38 14.68 13.34 -6.43
N GLU A 39 15.73 13.57 -7.22
CA GLU A 39 16.49 14.83 -7.21
C GLU A 39 15.75 16.04 -7.84
N TRP A 40 14.59 15.82 -8.47
CA TRP A 40 13.80 16.90 -9.09
C TRP A 40 12.75 17.53 -8.18
N VAL A 41 12.25 16.82 -7.15
CA VAL A 41 11.20 17.37 -6.26
C VAL A 41 11.81 18.25 -5.16
N ASP A 42 13.04 17.97 -4.75
CA ASP A 42 13.71 18.71 -3.66
C ASP A 42 14.27 20.08 -4.11
N LYS A 43 14.60 20.24 -5.39
CA LYS A 43 15.19 21.48 -5.92
C LYS A 43 14.17 22.63 -5.98
N GLU A 44 12.91 22.32 -6.30
CA GLU A 44 11.83 23.31 -6.42
C GLU A 44 11.26 23.72 -5.05
N ILE A 45 11.37 22.86 -4.03
CA ILE A 45 11.00 23.20 -2.65
C ILE A 45 12.07 24.08 -2.01
N HIS A 46 13.36 23.78 -2.22
CA HIS A 46 14.46 24.56 -1.65
C HIS A 46 14.55 25.98 -2.22
N GLU A 47 14.36 26.15 -3.54
CA GLU A 47 14.39 27.47 -4.20
C GLU A 47 13.20 28.37 -3.83
N ASN A 48 12.05 27.82 -3.46
CA ASN A 48 10.88 28.61 -3.03
C ASN A 48 10.97 29.06 -1.56
N SER A 49 11.68 28.31 -0.70
CA SER A 49 11.94 28.70 0.69
C SER A 49 12.93 29.88 0.84
N LEU A 50 13.83 30.08 -0.13
CA LEU A 50 14.82 31.18 -0.08
C LEU A 50 14.28 32.55 -0.53
N LYS A 51 13.09 32.61 -1.15
CA LYS A 51 12.48 33.87 -1.59
C LYS A 51 11.70 34.63 -0.51
N TYR A 52 11.50 34.04 0.67
CA TYR A 52 10.71 34.65 1.76
C TYR A 52 11.52 35.12 2.98
N PHE A 53 12.85 34.97 2.96
CA PHE A 53 13.72 35.42 4.06
C PHE A 53 14.93 36.20 3.56
N ASN A 54 14.67 37.37 2.98
CA ASN A 54 15.72 38.36 2.76
C ASN A 54 15.26 39.71 3.35
N THR A 55 15.28 39.80 4.67
CA THR A 55 15.15 41.05 5.41
C THR A 55 16.48 41.36 6.07
N ASP A 56 16.96 42.58 5.82
CA ASP A 56 18.15 43.19 6.40
C ASP A 56 18.20 42.98 7.93
N PRO A 57 19.25 42.34 8.48
CA PRO A 57 19.34 42.01 9.90
C PRO A 57 19.48 43.22 10.83
N ASN A 58 19.54 44.45 10.32
CA ASN A 58 19.71 45.67 11.14
C ASN A 58 18.45 46.56 11.29
N ASN A 59 17.29 46.16 10.76
CA ASN A 59 16.08 46.99 10.89
C ASN A 59 15.23 46.60 12.11
N THR A 60 15.54 47.18 13.27
CA THR A 60 14.86 46.92 14.55
C THR A 60 13.62 47.78 14.81
N ASN A 61 13.03 48.46 13.81
CA ASN A 61 11.88 49.34 14.07
C ASN A 61 10.73 49.31 13.04
N TRP A 62 10.24 48.11 12.72
CA TRP A 62 9.14 47.90 11.77
C TRP A 62 7.74 48.04 12.38
N GLU A 63 7.57 47.79 13.69
CA GLU A 63 6.26 47.88 14.36
C GLU A 63 5.78 49.34 14.56
N ASP A 64 6.70 50.27 14.83
CA ASP A 64 6.35 51.70 15.02
C ASP A 64 5.95 52.39 13.71
N ASN A 65 6.56 52.00 12.59
CA ASN A 65 6.22 52.55 11.26
C ASN A 65 4.84 52.10 10.75
N LEU A 66 4.37 50.93 11.18
CA LEU A 66 3.04 50.42 10.84
C LEU A 66 1.95 51.11 11.65
N ARG A 67 2.19 51.41 12.92
CA ARG A 67 1.22 52.16 13.77
C ARG A 67 1.07 53.62 13.35
N ALA A 68 2.14 54.29 12.95
CA ALA A 68 2.08 55.70 12.55
C ALA A 68 1.27 55.93 11.25
N LYS A 69 1.26 54.96 10.33
CA LYS A 69 0.49 55.06 9.07
C LYS A 69 -1.00 54.75 9.19
N MET A 70 -1.43 54.12 10.28
CA MET A 70 -2.84 53.70 10.45
C MET A 70 -3.73 54.71 11.18
N MET A 71 -3.19 55.87 11.60
CA MET A 71 -3.91 56.82 12.46
C MET A 71 -4.18 58.21 11.85
N GLU A 72 -3.99 58.43 10.55
CA GLU A 72 -4.48 59.66 9.90
C GLU A 72 -5.93 59.50 9.40
N PRO A 73 -6.91 60.25 9.95
CA PRO A 73 -8.29 60.18 9.48
C PRO A 73 -8.46 60.95 8.16
N MET A 74 -8.77 60.22 7.09
CA MET A 74 -9.11 60.79 5.79
C MET A 74 -10.52 61.42 5.79
N PRO A 75 -10.72 62.61 5.21
CA PRO A 75 -12.03 63.23 5.07
C PRO A 75 -12.90 62.47 4.05
N LEU A 76 -14.13 62.15 4.45
CA LEU A 76 -15.13 61.43 3.64
C LEU A 76 -15.65 62.33 2.51
N GLN A 77 -15.31 62.01 1.26
CA GLN A 77 -16.01 62.52 0.08
C GLN A 77 -17.22 61.63 -0.26
N PRO A 78 -18.32 62.20 -0.79
CA PRO A 78 -19.50 61.43 -1.19
C PRO A 78 -19.17 60.44 -2.31
N TRP A 79 -19.52 59.17 -2.09
CA TRP A 79 -19.24 58.06 -2.99
C TRP A 79 -20.08 58.16 -4.27
N VAL A 80 -19.41 58.33 -5.41
CA VAL A 80 -19.97 58.16 -6.75
C VAL A 80 -19.43 56.82 -7.27
N ASP A 81 -20.32 55.90 -7.65
CA ASP A 81 -19.90 54.61 -8.20
C ASP A 81 -19.31 54.81 -9.60
N THR A 82 -17.99 54.98 -9.65
CA THR A 82 -17.22 55.11 -10.89
C THR A 82 -16.75 53.75 -11.42
N THR A 83 -17.33 52.63 -10.98
CA THR A 83 -16.88 51.33 -11.47
C THR A 83 -17.22 51.15 -12.94
N SER A 84 -16.18 50.99 -13.76
CA SER A 84 -16.30 50.60 -15.16
C SER A 84 -17.11 49.30 -15.26
N PRO A 85 -17.96 49.14 -16.29
CA PRO A 85 -18.71 47.90 -16.48
C PRO A 85 -17.75 46.71 -16.52
N LYS A 86 -18.05 45.68 -15.70
CA LYS A 86 -17.21 44.49 -15.55
C LYS A 86 -16.94 43.86 -16.90
N THR A 87 -15.69 43.51 -17.13
CA THR A 87 -15.25 42.77 -18.33
C THR A 87 -15.84 41.36 -18.33
N GLU A 88 -15.94 40.74 -19.51
CA GLU A 88 -16.47 39.38 -19.64
C GLU A 88 -15.68 38.35 -18.79
N GLU A 89 -14.36 38.58 -18.64
CA GLU A 89 -13.49 37.78 -17.75
C GLU A 89 -13.84 37.94 -16.27
N GLU A 90 -14.19 39.16 -15.82
CA GLU A 90 -14.62 39.43 -14.44
C GLU A 90 -15.99 38.83 -14.17
N ILE A 91 -16.91 38.86 -15.13
CA ILE A 91 -18.23 38.22 -15.04
C ILE A 91 -18.08 36.70 -14.96
N VAL A 92 -17.18 36.10 -15.75
CA VAL A 92 -16.87 34.66 -15.67
C VAL A 92 -16.23 34.32 -14.32
N LYS A 93 -15.29 35.12 -13.84
CA LYS A 93 -14.65 34.94 -12.54
C LYS A 93 -15.66 35.05 -11.39
N GLU A 94 -16.59 36.00 -11.47
CA GLU A 94 -17.64 36.18 -10.46
C GLU A 94 -18.67 35.05 -10.51
N ARG A 95 -19.06 34.56 -11.70
CA ARG A 95 -19.86 33.33 -11.84
C ARG A 95 -19.17 32.10 -11.26
N VAL A 96 -17.87 31.94 -11.51
CA VAL A 96 -17.08 30.85 -10.94
C VAL A 96 -17.00 30.99 -9.42
N THR A 97 -16.80 32.19 -8.90
CA THR A 97 -16.72 32.46 -7.46
C THR A 97 -18.07 32.25 -6.77
N GLU A 98 -19.17 32.66 -7.39
CA GLU A 98 -20.54 32.42 -6.92
C GLU A 98 -20.89 30.92 -6.97
N ALA A 99 -20.46 30.20 -8.01
CA ALA A 99 -20.59 28.74 -8.10
C ALA A 99 -19.73 27.98 -7.07
N LEU A 100 -18.73 28.64 -6.48
CA LEU A 100 -17.83 28.12 -5.45
C LEU A 100 -18.19 28.60 -4.03
N LYS A 101 -19.27 29.38 -3.86
CA LYS A 101 -19.64 30.01 -2.57
C LYS A 101 -19.96 28.99 -1.47
N ASP A 102 -20.35 27.77 -1.85
CA ASP A 102 -20.56 26.61 -0.98
C ASP A 102 -19.41 25.58 -1.03
N TRP A 103 -18.23 25.98 -1.51
CA TRP A 103 -17.02 25.15 -1.52
C TRP A 103 -16.26 25.27 -0.18
N PRO A 104 -15.83 24.16 0.44
CA PRO A 104 -16.09 22.77 0.03
C PRO A 104 -17.54 22.39 0.34
N TRP A 105 -18.14 21.59 -0.54
CA TRP A 105 -19.48 21.03 -0.34
C TRP A 105 -19.57 20.46 1.08
N ARG A 106 -20.27 21.15 1.98
CA ARG A 106 -20.36 20.78 3.40
C ARG A 106 -21.00 19.39 3.61
N GLU A 107 -21.59 18.82 2.55
CA GLU A 107 -22.27 17.54 2.56
C GLU A 107 -21.65 16.43 1.69
N SER A 108 -20.47 16.64 1.07
CA SER A 108 -19.79 15.48 0.49
C SER A 108 -19.37 14.60 1.65
N ASN A 109 -20.08 13.49 1.88
CA ASN A 109 -19.79 12.51 2.92
C ASN A 109 -18.26 12.30 2.99
N ARG A 110 -17.61 12.94 3.97
CA ARG A 110 -16.15 12.90 4.13
C ARG A 110 -15.66 11.52 4.58
N GLN A 111 -16.60 10.62 4.88
CA GLN A 111 -16.29 9.28 5.32
C GLN A 111 -16.04 8.39 4.10
N PRO A 112 -14.90 7.69 4.06
CA PRO A 112 -14.61 6.75 3.00
C PRO A 112 -15.72 5.70 3.00
N ILE A 113 -16.39 5.54 1.86
CA ILE A 113 -17.26 4.38 1.66
C ILE A 113 -16.33 3.20 1.57
N MET A 114 -16.29 2.34 2.58
CA MET A 114 -15.45 1.15 2.54
C MET A 114 -16.32 -0.09 2.41
N ILE A 115 -16.00 -0.93 1.43
CA ILE A 115 -16.76 -2.15 1.14
C ILE A 115 -15.81 -3.32 1.36
N GLY A 116 -16.00 -4.04 2.46
CA GLY A 116 -15.05 -5.07 2.87
C GLY A 116 -14.78 -6.14 1.79
N PRO A 117 -13.52 -6.61 1.66
CA PRO A 117 -13.10 -7.58 0.63
C PRO A 117 -13.81 -8.95 0.73
N HIS A 118 -14.47 -9.24 1.84
CA HIS A 118 -15.03 -10.55 2.14
C HIS A 118 -16.27 -10.89 1.31
N MET A 119 -17.03 -9.88 0.89
CA MET A 119 -18.30 -10.11 0.21
C MET A 119 -18.14 -10.86 -1.13
N PHE A 120 -17.15 -10.48 -1.94
CA PHE A 120 -17.06 -10.93 -3.35
C PHE A 120 -16.25 -12.21 -3.54
N ASN A 121 -15.58 -12.68 -2.48
CA ASN A 121 -14.70 -13.84 -2.54
C ASN A 121 -15.43 -15.19 -2.49
N ASN A 122 -16.73 -15.21 -2.19
CA ASN A 122 -17.52 -16.45 -2.03
C ASN A 122 -18.53 -16.69 -3.16
N MET A 123 -18.38 -16.05 -4.33
CA MET A 123 -19.30 -16.27 -5.46
C MET A 123 -19.02 -17.61 -6.19
N PRO A 124 -19.92 -18.61 -6.14
CA PRO A 124 -20.07 -19.53 -7.27
C PRO A 124 -20.64 -18.73 -8.44
N ARG A 125 -19.93 -18.71 -9.56
CA ARG A 125 -20.54 -18.41 -10.86
C ARG A 125 -20.35 -19.64 -11.74
N SER A 126 -21.45 -20.26 -12.16
CA SER A 126 -21.42 -21.11 -13.34
C SER A 126 -20.97 -20.26 -14.54
N GLU A 127 -20.38 -20.88 -15.56
CA GLU A 127 -19.88 -20.15 -16.73
C GLU A 127 -21.00 -19.53 -17.58
N ASP A 128 -22.25 -19.97 -17.36
CA ASP A 128 -23.42 -19.59 -18.17
C ASP A 128 -24.49 -18.77 -17.40
N ASP A 129 -24.47 -18.72 -16.05
CA ASP A 129 -25.45 -17.94 -15.30
C ASP A 129 -25.03 -16.48 -15.06
N ILE A 130 -25.90 -15.58 -15.52
CA ILE A 130 -25.89 -14.15 -15.19
C ILE A 130 -26.24 -13.91 -13.71
N ARG A 131 -26.74 -14.94 -12.99
CA ARG A 131 -27.19 -14.87 -11.59
C ARG A 131 -26.40 -15.86 -10.71
N PRO A 132 -25.63 -15.40 -9.70
CA PRO A 132 -24.92 -16.31 -8.81
C PRO A 132 -25.91 -16.97 -7.83
N PRO A 133 -25.83 -18.30 -7.61
CA PRO A 133 -26.50 -18.91 -6.48
C PRO A 133 -25.66 -18.60 -5.23
N VAL A 134 -26.10 -17.70 -4.36
CA VAL A 134 -25.58 -17.75 -2.99
C VAL A 134 -26.09 -19.07 -2.43
N GLU A 135 -25.21 -20.08 -2.33
CA GLU A 135 -25.44 -21.27 -1.50
C GLU A 135 -25.52 -20.77 -0.05
N ALA A 136 -26.66 -20.18 0.31
CA ALA A 136 -27.02 -19.98 1.69
C ALA A 136 -26.94 -21.38 2.31
N GLY A 137 -26.10 -21.55 3.34
CA GLY A 137 -25.78 -22.86 3.89
C GLY A 137 -27.05 -23.69 4.10
N GLU A 138 -26.98 -24.99 3.83
CA GLU A 138 -28.06 -25.96 4.03
C GLU A 138 -28.74 -25.71 5.38
N GLY A 139 -29.93 -25.09 5.36
CA GLY A 139 -30.62 -24.58 6.56
C GLY A 139 -31.10 -23.13 6.48
N CYS A 140 -30.61 -22.32 5.54
CA CYS A 140 -31.19 -21.01 5.23
C CYS A 140 -32.38 -21.16 4.25
N ASP A 141 -33.50 -21.69 4.75
CA ASP A 141 -34.83 -21.41 4.19
C ASP A 141 -35.16 -19.92 4.39
N GLN A 142 -34.38 -19.02 3.77
CA GLN A 142 -34.67 -17.58 3.83
C GLN A 142 -35.85 -17.29 2.91
N LYS A 143 -37.07 -17.52 3.42
CA LYS A 143 -38.27 -16.86 2.91
C LYS A 143 -37.94 -15.37 2.80
N GLN A 144 -37.90 -14.85 1.57
CA GLN A 144 -37.63 -13.45 1.31
C GLN A 144 -38.54 -12.58 2.18
N SER A 145 -37.95 -11.69 2.97
CA SER A 145 -38.74 -10.73 3.72
C SER A 145 -39.37 -9.75 2.74
N LEU A 146 -40.67 -9.94 2.46
CA LEU A 146 -41.46 -9.04 1.62
C LEU A 146 -41.36 -7.58 2.07
N PHE A 147 -41.24 -7.35 3.39
CA PHE A 147 -41.04 -6.02 3.94
C PHE A 147 -39.68 -5.45 3.54
N PHE A 148 -38.60 -6.22 3.70
CA PHE A 148 -37.27 -5.80 3.31
C PHE A 148 -37.19 -5.50 1.82
N THR A 149 -37.69 -6.40 0.96
CA THR A 149 -37.74 -6.21 -0.50
C THR A 149 -38.51 -4.94 -0.87
N LYS A 150 -39.64 -4.65 -0.22
CA LYS A 150 -40.39 -3.41 -0.45
C LYS A 150 -39.64 -2.15 0.00
N ILE A 151 -38.90 -2.20 1.11
CA ILE A 151 -38.09 -1.08 1.58
C ILE A 151 -36.97 -0.78 0.59
N VAL A 152 -36.19 -1.79 0.22
CA VAL A 152 -35.02 -1.62 -0.66
C VAL A 152 -35.41 -1.31 -2.11
N ALA A 153 -36.62 -1.66 -2.53
CA ALA A 153 -37.17 -1.22 -3.82
C ALA A 153 -37.41 0.29 -3.88
N HIS A 154 -37.53 0.98 -2.74
CA HIS A 154 -37.66 2.44 -2.71
C HIS A 154 -36.28 3.09 -2.79
N ALA A 155 -35.95 3.70 -3.94
CA ALA A 155 -34.61 4.21 -4.25
C ALA A 155 -34.05 5.17 -3.17
N ASP A 156 -34.87 6.11 -2.67
CA ASP A 156 -34.42 7.08 -1.67
C ASP A 156 -34.09 6.43 -0.32
N ILE A 157 -34.96 5.53 0.16
CA ILE A 157 -34.74 4.81 1.42
C ILE A 157 -33.53 3.91 1.29
N PHE A 158 -33.42 3.18 0.18
CA PHE A 158 -32.26 2.34 -0.08
C PHE A 158 -30.97 3.16 -0.14
N SER A 159 -30.98 4.32 -0.80
CA SER A 159 -29.84 5.25 -0.82
C SER A 159 -29.45 5.69 0.60
N MET A 160 -30.42 6.01 1.46
CA MET A 160 -30.15 6.35 2.87
C MET A 160 -29.55 5.17 3.65
N ILE A 161 -30.11 3.96 3.49
CA ILE A 161 -29.56 2.75 4.12
C ILE A 161 -28.13 2.51 3.64
N MET A 162 -27.87 2.63 2.33
CA MET A 162 -26.53 2.43 1.76
C MET A 162 -25.53 3.49 2.23
N LYS A 163 -25.94 4.74 2.40
CA LYS A 163 -25.08 5.76 3.03
C LYS A 163 -24.65 5.35 4.44
N LEU A 164 -25.54 4.77 5.25
CA LEU A 164 -25.24 4.31 6.60
C LEU A 164 -24.41 3.01 6.59
N VAL A 165 -24.79 2.05 5.77
CA VAL A 165 -24.13 0.74 5.65
C VAL A 165 -22.70 0.89 5.10
N CYS A 166 -22.47 1.83 4.20
CA CYS A 166 -21.16 2.07 3.64
C CYS A 166 -20.28 3.01 4.47
N ALA A 167 -20.78 3.59 5.57
CA ALA A 167 -20.02 4.53 6.39
C ALA A 167 -18.81 3.90 7.11
N HIS A 168 -18.76 2.57 7.26
CA HIS A 168 -17.72 1.87 8.02
C HIS A 168 -17.20 0.60 7.32
N HIS A 169 -15.89 0.31 7.46
CA HIS A 169 -15.15 -0.83 6.88
C HIS A 169 -15.92 -2.14 6.77
N ASP A 170 -16.57 -2.53 7.87
CA ASP A 170 -17.14 -3.86 8.02
C ASP A 170 -18.66 -3.92 7.80
N SER A 171 -19.32 -2.78 7.67
CA SER A 171 -20.78 -2.72 7.65
C SER A 171 -21.37 -3.22 6.32
N ALA A 172 -20.77 -2.85 5.18
CA ALA A 172 -21.26 -3.26 3.86
C ALA A 172 -21.22 -4.78 3.65
N TRP A 173 -20.10 -5.43 3.98
CA TRP A 173 -20.00 -6.88 3.82
C TRP A 173 -20.91 -7.63 4.81
N LYS A 174 -21.02 -7.15 6.05
CA LYS A 174 -21.95 -7.72 7.04
C LYS A 174 -23.39 -7.59 6.59
N PHE A 175 -23.76 -6.43 6.01
CA PHE A 175 -25.08 -6.20 5.44
C PHE A 175 -25.38 -7.19 4.31
N GLY A 176 -24.49 -7.33 3.32
CA GLY A 176 -24.67 -8.31 2.25
C GLY A 176 -24.66 -9.77 2.76
N ALA A 177 -23.97 -10.06 3.86
CA ALA A 177 -23.97 -11.38 4.48
C ALA A 177 -25.26 -11.71 5.25
N THR A 178 -26.14 -10.73 5.52
CA THR A 178 -27.40 -10.98 6.23
C THR A 178 -28.39 -11.81 5.42
N CYS A 179 -28.55 -11.50 4.12
CA CYS A 179 -29.42 -12.24 3.22
C CYS A 179 -29.08 -12.01 1.74
N ILE A 180 -29.53 -12.92 0.88
CA ILE A 180 -29.29 -12.86 -0.57
C ILE A 180 -29.89 -11.60 -1.21
N GLU A 181 -31.02 -11.09 -0.69
CA GLU A 181 -31.66 -9.89 -1.23
C GLU A 181 -30.85 -8.64 -0.92
N ALA A 182 -30.35 -8.50 0.32
CA ALA A 182 -29.47 -7.40 0.71
C ALA A 182 -28.22 -7.39 -0.17
N TYR A 183 -27.64 -8.57 -0.39
CA TYR A 183 -26.52 -8.73 -1.32
C TYR A 183 -26.89 -8.28 -2.75
N ASN A 184 -27.99 -8.81 -3.31
CA ASN A 184 -28.39 -8.51 -4.69
C ASN A 184 -28.66 -7.02 -4.89
N GLN A 185 -29.40 -6.38 -3.98
CA GLN A 185 -29.69 -4.95 -4.06
C GLN A 185 -28.41 -4.12 -3.98
N MET A 186 -27.50 -4.50 -3.08
CA MET A 186 -26.23 -3.79 -2.93
C MET A 186 -25.35 -3.95 -4.18
N VAL A 187 -25.23 -5.16 -4.73
CA VAL A 187 -24.35 -5.47 -5.88
C VAL A 187 -24.94 -5.06 -7.24
N TYR A 188 -26.26 -5.04 -7.41
CA TYR A 188 -26.88 -4.74 -8.71
C TYR A 188 -27.47 -3.33 -8.81
N SER A 189 -27.79 -2.69 -7.68
CA SER A 189 -28.46 -1.38 -7.69
C SER A 189 -27.58 -0.24 -7.17
N PHE A 190 -26.58 -0.52 -6.34
CA PHE A 190 -25.75 0.53 -5.72
C PHE A 190 -24.32 0.61 -6.26
N MET A 191 -23.73 -0.53 -6.61
CA MET A 191 -22.34 -0.61 -7.08
C MET A 191 -22.20 -1.48 -8.32
N ASP A 192 -21.09 -1.31 -9.02
CA ASP A 192 -20.65 -2.23 -10.06
C ASP A 192 -19.47 -3.07 -9.58
N PHE A 193 -19.41 -4.30 -10.06
CA PHE A 193 -18.33 -5.23 -9.79
C PHE A 193 -17.60 -5.64 -11.07
N TRP A 194 -16.29 -5.39 -11.11
CA TRP A 194 -15.40 -5.76 -12.19
C TRP A 194 -14.47 -6.90 -11.75
N ASP A 195 -14.44 -7.96 -12.55
CA ASP A 195 -13.73 -9.20 -12.24
C ASP A 195 -12.38 -9.27 -12.96
N MET A 196 -11.30 -9.18 -12.21
CA MET A 196 -9.93 -9.30 -12.70
C MET A 196 -9.58 -10.72 -13.13
N SER A 197 -10.21 -11.75 -12.58
CA SER A 197 -9.90 -13.16 -12.89
C SER A 197 -10.26 -13.50 -14.33
N LYS A 198 -11.43 -13.04 -14.78
CA LYS A 198 -11.93 -13.24 -16.15
C LYS A 198 -11.67 -12.04 -17.08
N GLY A 199 -11.27 -10.90 -16.52
CA GLY A 199 -11.16 -9.64 -17.25
C GLY A 199 -12.52 -9.20 -17.78
N TRP A 200 -13.53 -9.30 -16.92
CA TRP A 200 -14.91 -8.92 -17.20
C TRP A 200 -15.21 -7.57 -16.53
N PHE A 201 -15.47 -6.57 -17.36
CA PHE A 201 -15.61 -5.16 -16.96
C PHE A 201 -16.92 -4.57 -17.50
N ASN A 202 -18.04 -5.31 -17.40
CA ASN A 202 -19.35 -4.90 -17.95
C ASN A 202 -19.31 -4.39 -19.40
N GLN A 203 -18.43 -5.00 -20.22
CA GLN A 203 -18.17 -4.59 -21.61
C GLN A 203 -17.57 -3.18 -21.79
N CYS A 204 -17.28 -2.45 -20.71
CA CYS A 204 -16.62 -1.14 -20.73
C CYS A 204 -15.23 -1.19 -21.38
N SER A 205 -14.58 -2.34 -21.44
CA SER A 205 -13.26 -2.50 -22.08
C SER A 205 -13.29 -2.55 -23.62
N ARG A 206 -14.47 -2.69 -24.25
CA ARG A 206 -14.59 -2.74 -25.71
C ARG A 206 -14.43 -1.32 -26.29
N THR A 207 -13.78 -1.16 -27.43
CA THR A 207 -13.64 0.16 -28.10
C THR A 207 -14.78 0.42 -29.06
N LYS A 208 -15.28 -0.60 -29.77
CA LYS A 208 -16.40 -0.50 -30.72
C LYS A 208 -17.73 -0.30 -30.01
N GLU A 209 -18.57 0.56 -30.56
CA GLU A 209 -19.97 0.70 -30.14
C GLU A 209 -20.62 -0.68 -30.12
N LEU A 210 -21.24 -0.99 -28.97
CA LEU A 210 -21.98 -2.23 -28.83
C LEU A 210 -23.35 -1.98 -29.40
N LYS A 211 -23.66 -2.68 -30.47
CA LYS A 211 -24.98 -2.72 -31.06
C LYS A 211 -25.69 -3.93 -30.47
N ASP A 212 -26.86 -3.73 -29.88
CA ASP A 212 -27.71 -4.84 -29.45
C ASP A 212 -28.25 -5.61 -30.67
N GLU A 213 -29.07 -6.64 -30.41
CA GLU A 213 -29.72 -7.44 -31.47
C GLU A 213 -30.57 -6.59 -32.42
N ASN A 214 -31.00 -5.41 -31.98
CA ASN A 214 -31.76 -4.42 -32.74
C ASN A 214 -30.87 -3.31 -33.34
N ASN A 215 -29.55 -3.50 -33.36
CA ASN A 215 -28.57 -2.56 -33.88
C ASN A 215 -28.52 -1.20 -33.13
N LYS A 216 -29.10 -1.12 -31.93
CA LYS A 216 -29.12 0.07 -31.07
C LYS A 216 -27.84 0.12 -30.25
N VAL A 217 -27.25 1.31 -30.16
CA VAL A 217 -26.03 1.54 -29.36
C VAL A 217 -26.37 1.37 -27.88
N CYS A 218 -25.80 0.34 -27.25
CA CYS A 218 -25.86 0.17 -25.80
C CYS A 218 -24.96 1.19 -25.13
N ASN A 219 -25.57 2.10 -24.35
CA ASN A 219 -24.83 3.01 -23.49
C ASN A 219 -24.00 2.20 -22.49
N ARG A 220 -22.68 2.43 -22.49
CA ARG A 220 -21.78 1.87 -21.49
C ARG A 220 -21.98 2.67 -20.21
N SER A 221 -22.79 2.15 -19.29
CA SER A 221 -22.95 2.73 -17.97
C SER A 221 -22.10 1.96 -16.96
N VAL A 222 -21.47 2.69 -16.04
CA VAL A 222 -20.90 2.15 -14.82
C VAL A 222 -21.57 2.84 -13.65
N CYS A 223 -21.87 2.10 -12.59
CA CYS A 223 -22.34 2.68 -11.33
C CYS A 223 -21.26 3.62 -10.76
N PRO A 224 -21.63 4.71 -10.08
CA PRO A 224 -20.66 5.62 -9.48
C PRO A 224 -19.74 4.97 -8.44
N VAL A 225 -20.18 3.87 -7.82
CA VAL A 225 -19.40 3.04 -6.92
C VAL A 225 -18.93 1.81 -7.68
N LEU A 226 -17.62 1.66 -7.82
CA LEU A 226 -16.99 0.59 -8.59
C LEU A 226 -16.02 -0.21 -7.73
N ILE A 227 -16.19 -1.53 -7.75
CA ILE A 227 -15.31 -2.48 -7.08
C ILE A 227 -14.60 -3.33 -8.12
N VAL A 228 -13.28 -3.33 -8.09
CA VAL A 228 -12.42 -4.12 -8.94
C VAL A 228 -11.74 -5.18 -8.09
N SER A 229 -12.04 -6.45 -8.33
CA SER A 229 -11.42 -7.53 -7.58
C SER A 229 -11.19 -8.78 -8.43
N ALA A 230 -10.18 -9.57 -8.06
CA ALA A 230 -10.07 -10.93 -8.57
C ALA A 230 -11.06 -11.81 -7.81
N THR A 231 -12.06 -12.37 -8.52
CA THR A 231 -12.92 -13.38 -7.90
C THR A 231 -12.09 -14.61 -7.55
N ARG A 232 -12.18 -15.08 -6.31
CA ARG A 232 -11.68 -16.42 -5.97
C ARG A 232 -12.53 -17.41 -6.76
N HIS A 233 -11.99 -17.91 -7.86
CA HIS A 233 -12.57 -19.09 -8.47
C HIS A 233 -12.63 -20.18 -7.39
N GLN A 234 -13.75 -20.90 -7.33
CA GLN A 234 -13.92 -22.12 -6.54
C GLN A 234 -12.94 -23.25 -6.95
N SER A 235 -11.79 -22.95 -7.56
CA SER A 235 -10.70 -23.91 -7.79
C SER A 235 -10.13 -24.46 -6.48
N LEU A 236 -10.42 -23.84 -5.32
CA LEU A 236 -10.15 -24.46 -4.02
C LEU A 236 -11.07 -25.67 -3.75
N LYS A 237 -12.29 -25.70 -4.32
CA LYS A 237 -13.21 -26.86 -4.25
C LYS A 237 -13.07 -27.79 -5.47
N SER A 238 -12.62 -27.28 -6.61
CA SER A 238 -12.31 -28.08 -7.81
C SER A 238 -10.81 -28.04 -8.09
N PRO A 239 -10.02 -29.01 -7.58
CA PRO A 239 -8.57 -29.08 -7.79
C PRO A 239 -8.17 -29.15 -9.28
N ASN A 240 -9.13 -29.40 -10.18
CA ASN A 240 -8.89 -29.58 -11.60
C ASN A 240 -9.11 -28.32 -12.46
N LYS A 241 -9.64 -27.20 -11.92
CA LYS A 241 -9.75 -25.95 -12.72
C LYS A 241 -8.48 -25.10 -12.55
N PRO A 242 -7.66 -24.91 -13.60
CA PRO A 242 -6.42 -24.15 -13.51
C PRO A 242 -6.71 -22.68 -13.22
N ARG A 243 -5.90 -22.07 -12.34
CA ARG A 243 -5.97 -20.63 -12.06
C ARG A 243 -5.71 -19.82 -13.34
N PRO A 244 -6.22 -18.57 -13.43
CA PRO A 244 -5.88 -17.69 -14.55
C PRO A 244 -4.37 -17.56 -14.67
N SER A 245 -3.85 -17.86 -15.86
CA SER A 245 -2.43 -17.69 -16.19
C SER A 245 -2.01 -16.22 -16.01
N TYR A 246 -0.73 -15.95 -15.74
CA TYR A 246 -0.22 -14.58 -15.64
C TYR A 246 -0.44 -13.79 -16.92
N ARG A 247 -0.37 -14.45 -18.07
CA ARG A 247 -0.78 -13.84 -19.35
C ARG A 247 -2.24 -13.38 -19.34
N THR A 248 -3.14 -14.19 -18.76
CA THR A 248 -4.56 -13.83 -18.63
C THR A 248 -4.73 -12.66 -17.67
N GLN A 249 -4.07 -12.69 -16.52
CA GLN A 249 -4.12 -11.60 -15.52
C GLN A 249 -3.60 -10.27 -16.09
N LEU A 250 -2.51 -10.29 -16.86
CA LEU A 250 -1.99 -9.11 -17.57
C LEU A 250 -2.98 -8.59 -18.62
N ASN A 251 -3.62 -9.49 -19.37
CA ASN A 251 -4.66 -9.10 -20.31
C ASN A 251 -5.88 -8.50 -19.61
N SER A 252 -6.24 -8.99 -18.42
CA SER A 252 -7.27 -8.38 -17.57
C SER A 252 -6.86 -6.99 -17.09
N MET A 253 -5.61 -6.79 -16.66
CA MET A 253 -5.09 -5.47 -16.30
C MET A 253 -5.13 -4.47 -17.47
N PHE A 254 -4.76 -4.92 -18.66
CA PHE A 254 -4.88 -4.10 -19.88
C PHE A 254 -6.34 -3.76 -20.21
N LYS A 255 -7.25 -4.73 -20.10
CA LYS A 255 -8.69 -4.49 -20.31
C LYS A 255 -9.27 -3.54 -19.27
N LEU A 256 -8.83 -3.61 -18.01
CA LEU A 256 -9.17 -2.67 -16.95
C LEU A 256 -8.74 -1.25 -17.33
N CYS A 257 -7.51 -1.06 -17.79
CA CYS A 257 -7.01 0.24 -18.25
C CYS A 257 -7.88 0.81 -19.38
N ASN A 258 -8.29 -0.02 -20.35
CA ASN A 258 -9.23 0.38 -21.40
C ASN A 258 -10.62 0.72 -20.86
N ALA A 259 -11.13 -0.09 -19.93
CA ALA A 259 -12.44 0.12 -19.33
C ALA A 259 -12.48 1.46 -18.60
N VAL A 260 -11.50 1.72 -17.72
CA VAL A 260 -11.33 3.01 -17.03
C VAL A 260 -11.26 4.15 -18.04
N ARG A 261 -10.40 4.06 -19.07
CA ARG A 261 -10.30 5.09 -20.10
C ARG A 261 -11.66 5.43 -20.73
N ASN A 262 -12.54 4.46 -20.89
CA ASN A 262 -13.85 4.66 -21.52
C ASN A 262 -14.92 5.21 -20.58
N VAL A 263 -14.80 5.05 -19.26
CA VAL A 263 -15.87 5.43 -18.29
C VAL A 263 -15.38 6.23 -17.08
N HIS A 264 -14.14 6.72 -17.08
CA HIS A 264 -13.50 7.38 -15.93
C HIS A 264 -14.30 8.54 -15.35
N ASP A 265 -15.04 9.29 -16.17
CA ASP A 265 -15.86 10.42 -15.71
C ASP A 265 -17.07 9.99 -14.86
N ASN A 266 -17.51 8.73 -14.98
CA ASN A 266 -18.67 8.22 -14.24
C ASN A 266 -18.28 7.63 -12.87
N ILE A 267 -16.99 7.42 -12.62
CA ILE A 267 -16.50 6.76 -11.40
C ILE A 267 -16.32 7.81 -10.29
N ARG A 268 -17.04 7.64 -9.18
CA ARG A 268 -16.91 8.47 -7.96
C ARG A 268 -16.19 7.74 -6.84
N THR A 269 -16.46 6.46 -6.65
CA THR A 269 -15.77 5.62 -5.65
C THR A 269 -15.18 4.42 -6.36
N LEU A 270 -13.88 4.19 -6.18
CA LEU A 270 -13.15 3.10 -6.82
C LEU A 270 -12.38 2.29 -5.80
N HIS A 271 -12.69 1.01 -5.70
CA HIS A 271 -11.99 0.09 -4.82
C HIS A 271 -11.23 -0.98 -5.60
N PHE A 272 -9.97 -1.18 -5.25
CA PHE A 272 -9.16 -2.30 -5.71
C PHE A 272 -8.97 -3.30 -4.59
N HIS A 273 -9.41 -4.55 -4.80
CA HIS A 273 -9.23 -5.63 -3.84
C HIS A 273 -8.45 -6.78 -4.45
N ASN A 274 -7.29 -7.09 -3.89
CA ASN A 274 -6.47 -8.24 -4.29
C ASN A 274 -6.20 -8.28 -5.81
N VAL A 275 -5.85 -7.14 -6.40
CA VAL A 275 -5.53 -7.03 -7.82
C VAL A 275 -4.05 -7.39 -8.03
N PRO A 276 -3.72 -8.53 -8.69
CA PRO A 276 -2.37 -9.11 -8.60
C PRO A 276 -1.24 -8.27 -9.20
N PHE A 277 -1.53 -7.52 -10.27
CA PHE A 277 -0.56 -6.73 -11.02
C PHE A 277 -0.70 -5.21 -10.77
N LEU A 278 -1.50 -4.80 -9.78
CA LEU A 278 -1.72 -3.39 -9.50
C LEU A 278 -0.49 -2.81 -8.78
N THR A 279 0.11 -1.79 -9.37
CA THR A 279 1.19 -0.99 -8.75
C THR A 279 0.75 0.47 -8.65
N ASP A 280 1.51 1.24 -7.89
CA ASP A 280 1.38 2.69 -7.79
C ASP A 280 1.56 3.36 -9.15
N SER A 281 2.47 2.86 -9.99
CA SER A 281 2.67 3.36 -11.36
C SER A 281 1.43 3.18 -12.24
N ILE A 282 0.69 2.07 -12.09
CA ILE A 282 -0.58 1.90 -12.80
C ILE A 282 -1.63 2.86 -12.25
N LEU A 283 -1.69 3.05 -10.92
CA LEU A 283 -2.61 4.01 -10.31
C LEU A 283 -2.31 5.45 -10.73
N ALA A 284 -1.05 5.83 -10.89
CA ALA A 284 -0.62 7.12 -11.42
C ALA A 284 -1.13 7.38 -12.85
N LEU A 285 -1.41 6.33 -13.64
CA LEU A 285 -2.04 6.46 -14.95
C LEU A 285 -3.58 6.53 -14.88
N LEU A 286 -4.19 5.80 -13.95
CA LEU A 286 -5.64 5.67 -13.86
C LEU A 286 -6.28 6.85 -13.13
N ILE A 287 -5.77 7.20 -11.96
CA ILE A 287 -6.43 8.11 -11.01
C ILE A 287 -6.51 9.56 -11.52
N PRO A 288 -5.47 10.14 -12.16
CA PRO A 288 -5.56 11.49 -12.69
C PRO A 288 -6.68 11.66 -13.73
N THR A 289 -6.96 10.62 -14.51
CA THR A 289 -8.04 10.65 -15.52
C THR A 289 -9.44 10.76 -14.91
N MET A 290 -9.65 10.28 -13.67
CA MET A 290 -10.96 10.26 -13.02
C MET A 290 -11.27 11.58 -12.30
N ARG A 291 -11.82 12.57 -13.00
CA ARG A 291 -12.09 13.92 -12.47
C ARG A 291 -13.15 13.97 -11.37
N ASN A 292 -14.06 12.99 -11.36
CA ASN A 292 -15.18 12.92 -10.41
C ASN A 292 -14.90 11.97 -9.24
N LEU A 293 -13.69 11.44 -9.12
CA LEU A 293 -13.31 10.56 -8.03
C LEU A 293 -13.38 11.31 -6.69
N THR A 294 -14.01 10.69 -5.71
CA THR A 294 -14.11 11.17 -4.32
C THR A 294 -13.53 10.17 -3.33
N ASN A 295 -13.55 8.87 -3.63
CA ASN A 295 -13.01 7.84 -2.75
C ASN A 295 -12.16 6.85 -3.54
N LEU A 296 -10.94 6.61 -3.09
CA LEU A 296 -10.04 5.58 -3.59
C LEU A 296 -9.76 4.57 -2.48
N GLY A 297 -10.19 3.33 -2.70
CA GLY A 297 -9.90 2.20 -1.81
C GLY A 297 -8.86 1.27 -2.42
N VAL A 298 -7.81 0.93 -1.68
CA VAL A 298 -6.80 -0.05 -2.12
C VAL A 298 -6.56 -1.06 -1.00
N TYR A 299 -6.91 -2.32 -1.25
CA TYR A 299 -7.00 -3.34 -0.21
C TYR A 299 -6.31 -4.63 -0.61
N LYS A 300 -5.25 -4.98 0.13
CA LYS A 300 -4.53 -6.26 -0.02
C LYS A 300 -4.06 -6.52 -1.45
N CYS A 301 -3.70 -5.48 -2.20
CA CYS A 301 -3.10 -5.65 -3.53
C CYS A 301 -1.64 -6.06 -3.36
N GLN A 302 -1.28 -7.23 -3.91
CA GLN A 302 -0.03 -7.93 -3.60
C GLN A 302 1.26 -7.11 -3.82
N LEU A 303 1.26 -6.17 -4.78
CA LEU A 303 2.44 -5.36 -5.10
C LEU A 303 2.47 -4.01 -4.37
N LEU A 304 1.43 -3.69 -3.58
CA LEU A 304 1.29 -2.43 -2.84
C LEU A 304 1.42 -2.69 -1.33
N HIS A 305 2.56 -2.33 -0.77
CA HIS A 305 2.86 -2.41 0.66
C HIS A 305 2.86 -1.03 1.33
N ILE A 306 3.11 -0.96 2.65
CA ILE A 306 3.03 0.28 3.43
C ILE A 306 3.87 1.44 2.87
N GLY A 307 5.09 1.16 2.38
CA GLY A 307 5.93 2.16 1.71
C GLY A 307 5.28 2.88 0.51
N HIS A 308 4.21 2.34 -0.06
CA HIS A 308 3.44 2.98 -1.14
C HIS A 308 2.39 3.98 -0.65
N ALA A 309 2.15 4.12 0.65
CA ALA A 309 1.15 5.06 1.18
C ALA A 309 1.45 6.53 0.78
N LEU A 310 2.72 6.97 0.92
CA LEU A 310 3.14 8.33 0.52
C LEU A 310 3.01 8.54 -1.01
N PRO A 311 3.50 7.64 -1.88
CA PRO A 311 3.22 7.71 -3.32
C PRO A 311 1.73 7.82 -3.65
N LEU A 312 0.87 7.03 -2.98
CA LEU A 312 -0.58 7.09 -3.19
C LEU A 312 -1.18 8.44 -2.80
N LEU A 313 -0.77 9.01 -1.65
CA LEU A 313 -1.14 10.37 -1.23
C LEU A 313 -0.65 11.44 -2.21
N GLY A 314 0.45 11.18 -2.93
CA GLY A 314 0.88 12.01 -4.05
C GLY A 314 -0.04 11.89 -5.25
N ILE A 315 -0.30 10.66 -5.71
CA ILE A 315 -1.09 10.37 -6.92
C ILE A 315 -2.49 10.99 -6.86
N ILE A 316 -3.17 10.94 -5.72
CA ILE A 316 -4.55 11.46 -5.59
C ILE A 316 -4.64 12.99 -5.76
N THR A 317 -3.52 13.70 -5.58
CA THR A 317 -3.42 15.16 -5.75
C THR A 317 -3.03 15.58 -7.18
N LEU A 318 -2.57 14.65 -8.02
CA LEU A 318 -2.08 14.96 -9.38
C LEU A 318 -3.20 15.37 -10.34
N ASP A 319 -2.92 16.35 -11.19
CA ASP A 319 -3.79 16.88 -12.26
C ASP A 319 -5.22 17.22 -11.78
N ARG A 320 -5.34 17.68 -10.53
CA ARG A 320 -6.60 18.17 -9.98
C ARG A 320 -6.78 19.66 -10.30
N PRO A 321 -8.02 20.09 -10.64
CA PRO A 321 -8.32 21.51 -10.73
C PRO A 321 -7.95 22.23 -9.42
N LYS A 322 -7.51 23.48 -9.52
CA LYS A 322 -7.19 24.30 -8.33
C LYS A 322 -8.35 24.30 -7.34
N GLY A 323 -8.05 24.05 -6.07
CA GLY A 323 -9.03 23.92 -4.99
C GLY A 323 -9.63 22.52 -4.83
N LYS A 324 -9.35 21.58 -5.74
CA LYS A 324 -9.80 20.18 -5.69
C LYS A 324 -8.67 19.18 -5.40
N GLU A 325 -7.51 19.66 -4.98
CA GLU A 325 -6.33 18.83 -4.69
C GLU A 325 -6.61 17.80 -3.58
N HIS A 326 -7.54 18.12 -2.66
CA HIS A 326 -7.95 17.28 -1.54
C HIS A 326 -9.35 16.68 -1.72
N GLN A 327 -9.84 16.56 -2.96
CA GLN A 327 -11.17 16.02 -3.26
C GLN A 327 -11.27 14.51 -2.99
N VAL A 328 -10.16 13.78 -3.12
CA VAL A 328 -10.16 12.31 -3.06
C VAL A 328 -9.74 11.86 -1.67
N ASN A 329 -10.62 11.13 -1.00
CA ASN A 329 -10.30 10.42 0.23
C ASN A 329 -9.62 9.07 -0.10
N LEU A 330 -8.51 8.77 0.57
CA LEU A 330 -7.76 7.54 0.38
C LEU A 330 -8.00 6.59 1.56
N ASP A 331 -8.49 5.40 1.25
CA ASP A 331 -8.57 4.30 2.20
C ASP A 331 -7.63 3.17 1.76
N PHE A 332 -6.56 2.95 2.52
CA PHE A 332 -5.47 2.07 2.14
C PHE A 332 -5.26 0.98 3.19
N TYR A 333 -5.51 -0.27 2.82
CA TYR A 333 -5.08 -1.45 3.57
C TYR A 333 -3.93 -2.11 2.78
N PRO A 334 -2.66 -1.85 3.16
CA PRO A 334 -1.51 -2.42 2.49
C PRO A 334 -1.57 -3.95 2.40
N ASN A 335 -0.79 -4.53 1.49
CA ASN A 335 -0.63 -5.98 1.47
C ASN A 335 -0.24 -6.51 2.86
N PHE A 336 -0.91 -7.58 3.27
CA PHE A 336 -0.74 -8.18 4.59
C PHE A 336 -0.62 -9.69 4.45
N HIS A 337 0.47 -10.22 4.98
CA HIS A 337 0.78 -11.65 5.01
C HIS A 337 0.22 -12.27 6.28
N ILE A 338 -0.84 -13.05 6.13
CA ILE A 338 -1.44 -13.82 7.24
C ILE A 338 -0.45 -14.87 7.77
N GLY A 339 0.48 -15.32 6.93
CA GLY A 339 1.42 -16.40 7.25
C GLY A 339 0.71 -17.75 7.44
N PRO A 340 1.46 -18.85 7.52
CA PRO A 340 0.92 -20.15 7.89
C PRO A 340 0.53 -20.17 9.38
N VAL A 341 -0.44 -21.02 9.73
CA VAL A 341 -0.71 -21.36 11.13
C VAL A 341 0.51 -22.10 11.68
N GLU A 342 0.98 -21.71 12.86
CA GLU A 342 2.15 -22.35 13.49
C GLU A 342 1.82 -23.81 13.84
N THR A 343 2.29 -24.77 13.04
CA THR A 343 2.14 -26.21 13.31
C THR A 343 3.40 -26.86 13.88
N GLY A 344 4.45 -26.08 14.12
CA GLY A 344 5.76 -26.56 14.57
C GLY A 344 6.67 -27.06 13.45
N LYS A 345 6.23 -27.05 12.18
CA LYS A 345 7.11 -27.30 11.03
C LYS A 345 8.11 -26.15 10.85
N PRO A 346 9.35 -26.42 10.37
CA PRO A 346 10.39 -25.40 10.27
C PRO A 346 10.05 -24.18 9.39
N TRP A 347 9.19 -24.34 8.39
CA TRP A 347 8.76 -23.29 7.45
C TRP A 347 7.39 -22.69 7.80
N GLU A 348 6.80 -23.07 8.93
CA GLU A 348 5.51 -22.56 9.41
C GLU A 348 5.74 -21.74 10.69
N MET A 349 6.51 -20.67 10.54
CA MET A 349 6.99 -19.85 11.66
C MET A 349 5.93 -18.89 12.22
N GLY A 350 4.84 -18.70 11.49
CA GLY A 350 3.73 -17.79 11.80
C GLY A 350 3.70 -16.58 10.87
N GLY A 351 2.77 -15.66 11.13
CA GLY A 351 2.64 -14.43 10.36
C GLY A 351 3.54 -13.31 10.87
N PHE A 352 4.39 -12.73 10.00
CA PHE A 352 5.07 -11.46 10.26
C PHE A 352 4.18 -10.24 9.92
N GLY A 353 3.12 -10.44 9.16
CA GLY A 353 2.16 -9.42 8.76
C GLY A 353 2.62 -8.55 7.60
N VAL A 354 3.77 -7.88 7.73
CA VAL A 354 4.25 -6.93 6.73
C VAL A 354 5.15 -7.56 5.66
N THR A 355 6.03 -8.48 6.06
CA THR A 355 6.89 -9.26 5.17
C THR A 355 6.39 -10.70 5.08
N TRP A 356 6.76 -11.41 4.01
CA TRP A 356 6.52 -12.86 3.95
C TRP A 356 7.49 -13.63 4.85
N ASP A 357 8.78 -13.26 4.81
CA ASP A 357 9.87 -13.88 5.53
C ASP A 357 10.45 -12.99 6.63
N ASN A 358 11.30 -13.58 7.46
CA ASN A 358 12.11 -12.85 8.41
C ASN A 358 13.12 -11.95 7.68
N TRP A 359 13.04 -10.62 7.88
CA TRP A 359 14.00 -9.66 7.33
C TRP A 359 15.08 -9.21 8.33
N ASN A 360 15.17 -9.90 9.48
CA ASN A 360 16.19 -9.73 10.53
C ASN A 360 16.25 -8.34 11.17
N ARG A 361 15.13 -7.60 11.17
CA ARG A 361 15.03 -6.27 11.79
C ARG A 361 13.65 -6.06 12.42
N ASP A 362 13.52 -5.04 13.27
CA ASP A 362 12.26 -4.76 13.96
C ASP A 362 11.24 -4.10 13.02
N SER A 363 10.31 -4.91 12.51
CA SER A 363 9.20 -4.45 11.67
C SER A 363 8.33 -3.39 12.36
N ARG A 364 8.20 -3.39 13.69
CA ARG A 364 7.34 -2.45 14.42
C ARG A 364 7.92 -1.05 14.34
N LEU A 365 9.20 -0.90 14.63
CA LEU A 365 9.92 0.37 14.54
C LEU A 365 9.97 0.87 13.09
N ALA A 366 10.20 -0.03 12.13
CA ALA A 366 10.15 0.31 10.72
C ALA A 366 8.77 0.82 10.27
N ILE A 367 7.69 0.19 10.71
CA ILE A 367 6.31 0.63 10.43
C ILE A 367 6.04 1.97 11.09
N TRP A 368 6.37 2.14 12.37
CA TRP A 368 6.13 3.41 13.06
C TRP A 368 6.92 4.58 12.47
N GLN A 369 8.13 4.32 11.96
CA GLN A 369 8.89 5.30 11.18
C GLN A 369 8.12 5.71 9.91
N LEU A 370 7.58 4.76 9.15
CA LEU A 370 6.80 5.10 7.95
C LEU A 370 5.52 5.86 8.32
N VAL A 371 4.82 5.41 9.37
CA VAL A 371 3.59 6.03 9.87
C VAL A 371 3.82 7.48 10.31
N SER A 372 4.96 7.80 10.93
CA SER A 372 5.29 9.17 11.36
C SER A 372 5.45 10.15 10.19
N HIS A 373 5.65 9.66 8.96
CA HIS A 373 5.61 10.49 7.73
C HIS A 373 4.25 10.45 7.04
N ILE A 374 3.60 9.28 7.01
CA ILE A 374 2.31 9.07 6.34
C ILE A 374 1.20 9.90 6.99
N LEU A 375 1.05 9.85 8.32
CA LEU A 375 -0.10 10.47 8.98
C LEU A 375 -0.09 11.99 8.92
N PRO A 376 1.03 12.71 9.17
CA PRO A 376 1.05 14.16 8.97
C PRO A 376 0.70 14.55 7.53
N ARG A 377 1.18 13.79 6.54
CA ARG A 377 0.85 14.02 5.13
C ARG A 377 -0.64 13.79 4.86
N ALA A 378 -1.23 12.71 5.33
CA ALA A 378 -2.66 12.43 5.19
C ALA A 378 -3.52 13.52 5.85
N ARG A 379 -3.19 13.92 7.08
CA ARG A 379 -3.87 15.02 7.79
C ARG A 379 -3.81 16.34 7.04
N SER A 380 -2.64 16.68 6.48
CA SER A 380 -2.50 17.90 5.67
C SER A 380 -3.41 17.91 4.43
N GLN A 381 -3.85 16.74 3.98
CA GLN A 381 -4.78 16.55 2.88
C GLN A 381 -6.23 16.32 3.34
N GLY A 382 -6.52 16.38 4.64
CA GLY A 382 -7.86 16.12 5.20
C GLY A 382 -8.29 14.66 5.15
N ILE A 383 -7.35 13.72 5.03
CA ILE A 383 -7.60 12.28 4.93
C ILE A 383 -7.44 11.63 6.29
N ASP A 384 -8.46 10.87 6.70
CA ASP A 384 -8.44 10.09 7.94
C ASP A 384 -7.88 8.69 7.69
N MET A 385 -6.74 8.39 8.32
CA MET A 385 -6.10 7.07 8.34
C MET A 385 -5.98 6.49 9.76
N GLU A 386 -6.52 7.18 10.77
CA GLU A 386 -6.26 6.90 12.18
C GLU A 386 -7.46 6.26 12.87
N SER A 387 -8.66 6.61 12.41
CA SER A 387 -9.87 6.12 13.02
C SER A 387 -9.99 4.59 12.90
N PRO A 388 -10.53 3.90 13.92
CA PRO A 388 -10.65 2.43 13.96
C PRO A 388 -11.36 1.77 12.76
N TRP A 389 -12.14 2.54 12.00
CA TRP A 389 -12.88 2.07 10.84
C TRP A 389 -12.17 2.30 9.51
N THR A 390 -10.95 2.84 9.50
CA THR A 390 -10.16 2.98 8.26
C THR A 390 -9.38 1.70 7.98
N GLY A 391 -9.16 1.38 6.70
CA GLY A 391 -8.33 0.25 6.30
C GLY A 391 -6.90 0.35 6.81
N PHE A 392 -6.34 1.57 6.86
CA PHE A 392 -4.97 1.78 7.32
C PHE A 392 -4.84 1.50 8.82
N ARG A 393 -5.77 2.02 9.64
CA ARG A 393 -5.81 1.73 11.07
C ARG A 393 -5.99 0.24 11.35
N LYS A 394 -6.96 -0.40 10.67
CA LYS A 394 -7.18 -1.85 10.81
C LYS A 394 -5.93 -2.65 10.45
N TRP A 395 -5.18 -2.24 9.42
CA TRP A 395 -3.92 -2.87 9.05
C TRP A 395 -2.86 -2.74 10.15
N LEU A 396 -2.77 -1.61 10.84
CA LEU A 396 -1.86 -1.45 12.00
C LEU A 396 -2.26 -2.38 13.15
N ASP A 397 -3.56 -2.49 13.43
CA ASP A 397 -4.12 -3.36 14.46
C ASP A 397 -3.86 -4.84 14.14
N ASP A 398 -4.05 -5.26 12.89
CA ASP A 398 -3.75 -6.60 12.38
C ASP A 398 -2.23 -6.89 12.33
N GLY A 399 -1.42 -5.83 12.16
CA GLY A 399 0.03 -5.80 11.97
C GLY A 399 0.89 -6.39 13.10
N PRO A 400 2.21 -6.20 13.07
CA PRO A 400 3.08 -6.51 14.22
C PRO A 400 3.12 -5.37 15.26
N CYS A 401 2.54 -4.20 15.02
CA CYS A 401 2.61 -3.00 15.89
C CYS A 401 1.77 -3.13 17.17
N TRP A 402 2.37 -2.97 18.35
CA TRP A 402 1.68 -3.09 19.64
C TRP A 402 1.03 -1.76 20.03
N ARG A 403 -0.05 -1.83 20.83
CA ARG A 403 -0.69 -0.66 21.46
C ARG A 403 -0.99 0.49 20.49
N VAL A 404 -1.50 0.15 19.31
CA VAL A 404 -1.69 1.09 18.19
C VAL A 404 -2.44 2.36 18.61
N GLU A 405 -3.54 2.23 19.35
CA GLU A 405 -4.32 3.36 19.85
C GLU A 405 -3.49 4.30 20.72
N GLN A 406 -2.74 3.76 21.67
CA GLN A 406 -1.90 4.54 22.58
C GLN A 406 -0.75 5.21 21.82
N THR A 407 -0.07 4.47 20.95
CA THR A 407 1.07 4.99 20.18
C THR A 407 0.63 6.08 19.21
N LEU A 408 -0.55 5.96 18.59
CA LEU A 408 -1.12 7.04 17.76
C LEU A 408 -1.42 8.29 18.59
N LYS A 409 -2.02 8.15 19.78
CA LYS A 409 -2.26 9.30 20.68
C LYS A 409 -0.96 10.02 21.03
N VAL A 410 0.07 9.26 21.36
CA VAL A 410 1.40 9.78 21.71
C VAL A 410 2.08 10.44 20.51
N MET A 411 2.04 9.79 19.33
CA MET A 411 2.63 10.31 18.09
C MET A 411 1.99 11.63 17.64
N MET A 412 0.67 11.76 17.84
CA MET A 412 -0.09 12.87 17.31
C MET A 412 -0.31 14.01 18.32
N ASP A 413 0.16 13.85 19.56
CA ASP A 413 0.13 14.89 20.58
C ASP A 413 1.41 15.75 20.53
N PRO A 414 1.33 17.04 20.17
CA PRO A 414 2.51 17.91 20.08
C PRO A 414 3.18 18.19 21.44
N LYS A 415 2.53 17.84 22.56
CA LYS A 415 3.09 18.02 23.91
C LYS A 415 4.02 16.88 24.33
N VAL A 416 3.93 15.75 23.64
CA VAL A 416 4.72 14.55 23.95
C VAL A 416 6.16 14.76 23.48
N GLY A 417 7.10 14.54 24.38
CA GLY A 417 8.53 14.61 24.06
C GLY A 417 9.07 13.36 23.34
N PRO A 418 10.24 13.46 22.69
CA PRO A 418 10.87 12.35 21.99
C PRO A 418 11.08 11.07 22.83
N ARG A 419 11.33 11.21 24.15
CA ARG A 419 11.49 10.08 25.07
C ARG A 419 10.25 9.21 25.18
N GLU A 420 9.11 9.85 25.39
CA GLU A 420 7.84 9.16 25.56
C GLU A 420 7.43 8.50 24.25
N PHE A 421 7.60 9.22 23.14
CA PHE A 421 7.34 8.66 21.82
C PHE A 421 8.24 7.46 21.51
N ALA A 422 9.56 7.55 21.75
CA ALA A 422 10.50 6.45 21.55
C ALA A 422 10.16 5.21 22.39
N ALA A 423 9.75 5.42 23.66
CA ALA A 423 9.33 4.32 24.52
C ALA A 423 8.06 3.64 23.98
N GLN A 424 7.06 4.40 23.53
CA GLN A 424 5.79 3.84 23.06
C GLN A 424 5.92 3.09 21.73
N VAL A 425 6.72 3.58 20.77
CA VAL A 425 6.94 2.85 19.51
C VAL A 425 7.67 1.51 19.73
N ASP A 426 8.49 1.41 20.77
CA ASP A 426 9.18 0.18 21.20
C ASP A 426 8.46 -0.54 22.36
N ALA A 427 7.14 -0.33 22.53
CA ALA A 427 6.39 -0.88 23.66
C ALA A 427 6.39 -2.42 23.77
N GLY A 428 6.69 -3.12 22.67
CA GLY A 428 6.81 -4.58 22.69
C GLY A 428 8.22 -5.10 22.99
N ASN A 429 9.15 -4.24 23.41
CA ASN A 429 10.42 -4.67 23.95
C ASN A 429 10.26 -5.14 25.40
N ILE A 430 10.68 -6.37 25.66
CA ILE A 430 10.54 -7.03 26.97
C ILE A 430 11.30 -6.35 28.11
N LEU A 431 12.26 -5.47 27.81
CA LEU A 431 13.08 -4.82 28.82
C LEU A 431 12.40 -3.62 29.48
N HIS A 432 11.51 -2.93 28.76
CA HIS A 432 10.87 -1.72 29.26
C HIS A 432 9.36 -1.66 29.03
N HIS A 433 8.79 -2.47 28.13
CA HIS A 433 7.35 -2.53 27.88
C HIS A 433 6.69 -1.16 27.63
N GLY A 434 7.42 -0.24 27.01
CA GLY A 434 7.00 1.14 26.77
C GLY A 434 7.13 2.12 27.94
N SER A 435 7.74 1.71 29.06
CA SER A 435 8.07 2.61 30.17
C SER A 435 9.26 3.49 29.84
N VAL A 436 9.07 4.80 29.90
CA VAL A 436 10.12 5.81 29.73
C VAL A 436 11.20 5.66 30.79
N GLU A 437 10.80 5.45 32.04
CA GLU A 437 11.74 5.27 33.15
C GLU A 437 12.62 4.04 32.95
N MET A 438 12.02 2.90 32.55
CA MET A 438 12.80 1.68 32.32
C MET A 438 13.69 1.78 31.07
N MET A 439 13.26 2.50 30.04
CA MET A 439 14.05 2.67 28.81
C MET A 439 15.28 3.55 29.04
N PHE A 440 15.14 4.66 29.79
CA PHE A 440 16.21 5.68 29.90
C PHE A 440 16.96 5.68 31.24
N ASN A 441 16.37 5.21 32.34
CA ASN A 441 16.98 5.26 33.67
C ASN A 441 17.54 3.92 34.16
N TYR A 442 17.33 2.83 33.41
CA TYR A 442 17.75 1.50 33.83
C TYR A 442 19.26 1.29 33.63
N LYS A 443 20.04 1.47 34.71
CA LYS A 443 21.51 1.31 34.79
C LYS A 443 22.06 -0.06 34.31
N ARG A 444 21.19 -1.03 34.01
CA ARG A 444 21.54 -2.40 33.59
C ARG A 444 21.55 -2.59 32.07
N THR A 445 21.22 -1.60 31.25
CA THR A 445 21.41 -1.72 29.80
C THR A 445 22.90 -1.83 29.50
N ILE A 446 23.31 -2.99 28.99
CA ILE A 446 24.69 -3.40 28.64
C ILE A 446 25.35 -2.47 27.61
N LEU A 447 24.61 -1.51 27.03
CA LEU A 447 25.15 -0.50 26.14
C LEU A 447 25.88 0.57 26.96
N SER A 448 27.19 0.64 26.78
CA SER A 448 28.14 1.51 27.50
C SER A 448 27.85 3.02 27.37
N GLY A 449 26.81 3.42 26.64
CA GLY A 449 26.46 4.81 26.37
C GLY A 449 24.96 5.09 26.37
N GLY A 450 24.18 4.32 27.16
CA GLY A 450 22.76 4.58 27.43
C GLY A 450 21.83 4.47 26.21
N MET A 451 20.61 4.98 26.37
CA MET A 451 19.56 5.02 25.34
C MET A 451 19.32 6.45 24.82
N GLU A 452 20.17 7.42 25.14
CA GLU A 452 20.05 8.81 24.68
C GLU A 452 20.09 8.91 23.14
N TRP A 453 20.76 7.97 22.47
CA TRP A 453 20.70 7.89 21.01
C TRP A 453 19.28 7.66 20.48
N ALA A 454 18.38 7.03 21.23
CA ALA A 454 17.03 6.73 20.77
C ALA A 454 16.17 8.00 20.62
N GLU A 455 16.43 9.03 21.44
CA GLU A 455 15.71 10.31 21.43
C GLU A 455 16.36 11.39 20.53
N SER A 456 17.62 11.21 20.15
CA SER A 456 18.32 12.14 19.26
C SER A 456 17.82 12.04 17.82
N VAL A 457 17.89 13.15 17.08
CA VAL A 457 17.56 13.20 15.65
C VAL A 457 18.80 12.87 14.81
N TYR A 458 18.61 12.06 13.78
CA TYR A 458 19.62 11.67 12.79
C TYR A 458 19.06 11.79 11.38
N ASP A 459 19.90 12.19 10.44
CA ASP A 459 19.52 12.31 9.03
C ASP A 459 19.63 10.96 8.31
N CYS A 460 18.48 10.43 7.89
CA CYS A 460 18.40 9.29 6.99
C CYS A 460 18.83 9.69 5.57
N ALA A 461 19.62 8.83 4.93
CA ALA A 461 20.07 9.00 3.53
C ALA A 461 18.95 9.12 2.49
N HIS A 462 17.70 8.76 2.83
CA HIS A 462 16.59 8.72 1.89
C HIS A 462 15.39 9.59 2.25
N CYS A 463 15.12 9.81 3.55
CA CYS A 463 13.90 10.50 4.00
C CYS A 463 14.15 11.63 5.01
N GLY A 464 15.42 12.03 5.20
CA GLY A 464 15.77 13.15 6.07
C GLY A 464 15.72 12.83 7.57
N PRO A 465 15.42 13.82 8.43
CA PRO A 465 15.59 13.71 9.87
C PRO A 465 14.59 12.72 10.51
N ASN A 466 15.09 11.83 11.36
CA ASN A 466 14.29 10.85 12.11
C ASN A 466 14.87 10.65 13.51
N LEU A 467 14.04 10.22 14.47
CA LEU A 467 14.53 9.81 15.79
C LEU A 467 15.42 8.59 15.69
N GLY A 468 16.45 8.54 16.54
CA GLY A 468 17.45 7.48 16.54
C GLY A 468 16.86 6.11 16.80
N ILE A 469 15.75 6.00 17.55
CA ILE A 469 15.03 4.73 17.76
C ILE A 469 14.62 4.04 16.44
N PHE A 470 14.47 4.81 15.35
CA PHE A 470 14.14 4.29 14.03
C PHE A 470 15.36 3.85 13.21
N PHE A 471 16.55 3.78 13.78
CA PHE A 471 17.75 3.28 13.12
C PHE A 471 18.29 2.06 13.84
N PHE A 472 19.05 1.24 13.11
CA PHE A 472 19.80 0.19 13.76
C PHE A 472 20.96 0.81 14.54
N TYR A 473 21.10 0.47 15.82
CA TYR A 473 22.12 1.07 16.70
C TYR A 473 23.54 1.02 16.11
N LEU A 474 23.89 -0.07 15.40
CA LEU A 474 25.20 -0.19 14.78
C LEU A 474 25.41 0.84 13.66
N GLU A 475 24.36 1.22 12.93
CA GLU A 475 24.44 2.24 11.88
C GLU A 475 24.66 3.63 12.48
N ILE A 476 23.97 3.95 13.58
CA ILE A 476 24.22 5.19 14.34
C ILE A 476 25.66 5.23 14.86
N ARG A 477 26.14 4.11 15.42
CA ARG A 477 27.52 4.01 15.91
C ARG A 477 28.52 4.20 14.77
N ASN A 478 28.27 3.58 13.62
CA ASN A 478 29.13 3.71 12.45
C ASN A 478 29.11 5.13 11.89
N GLN A 479 27.97 5.82 11.87
CA GLN A 479 27.92 7.24 11.49
C GLN A 479 28.85 8.09 12.37
N ARG A 480 28.88 7.86 13.69
CA ARG A 480 29.77 8.59 14.60
C ARG A 480 31.26 8.32 14.37
N ILE A 481 31.61 7.14 13.85
CA ILE A 481 33.01 6.72 13.65
C ILE A 481 33.49 7.02 12.23
N PHE A 482 32.66 6.76 11.23
CA PHE A 482 33.01 6.75 9.81
C PHE A 482 32.32 7.86 8.99
N SER A 483 31.44 8.66 9.60
CA SER A 483 30.65 9.70 8.92
C SER A 483 29.75 9.18 7.78
N GLU A 484 29.43 7.88 7.79
CA GLU A 484 28.47 7.31 6.84
C GLU A 484 27.04 7.68 7.24
N GLN A 485 26.27 8.21 6.29
CA GLN A 485 24.88 8.55 6.54
C GLN A 485 24.04 7.28 6.72
N PRO A 486 23.35 7.09 7.87
CA PRO A 486 22.60 5.87 8.13
C PRO A 486 21.29 5.87 7.33
N THR A 487 20.68 4.69 7.19
CA THR A 487 19.35 4.56 6.57
C THR A 487 18.36 4.11 7.63
N CYS A 488 17.27 4.85 7.84
CA CYS A 488 16.27 4.48 8.84
C CYS A 488 15.57 3.14 8.49
N LEU A 489 15.04 2.47 9.51
CA LEU A 489 14.40 1.17 9.42
C LEU A 489 13.20 1.15 8.46
N GLY A 490 12.44 2.23 8.33
CA GLY A 490 11.31 2.26 7.40
C GLY A 490 11.72 2.37 5.92
N CYS A 491 12.79 3.11 5.61
CA CYS A 491 13.41 3.08 4.27
C CYS A 491 14.00 1.71 3.96
N GLN A 492 14.67 1.07 4.93
CA GLN A 492 15.18 -0.29 4.77
C GLN A 492 14.06 -1.30 4.53
N LEU A 493 12.98 -1.22 5.31
CA LEU A 493 11.80 -2.07 5.12
C LEU A 493 11.20 -1.87 3.74
N THR A 494 11.05 -0.63 3.29
CA THR A 494 10.55 -0.30 1.94
C THR A 494 11.40 -0.97 0.85
N MET A 495 12.73 -0.84 0.92
CA MET A 495 13.65 -1.50 -0.02
C MET A 495 13.51 -3.03 0.00
N VAL A 496 13.34 -3.63 1.18
CA VAL A 496 13.11 -5.08 1.31
C VAL A 496 11.80 -5.50 0.66
N LEU A 497 10.70 -4.79 0.95
CA LEU A 497 9.37 -5.09 0.43
C LEU A 497 9.29 -4.90 -1.11
N ASP A 498 10.04 -3.95 -1.66
CA ASP A 498 10.19 -3.78 -3.11
C ASP A 498 10.98 -4.93 -3.77
N GLY A 499 11.93 -5.49 -3.03
CA GLY A 499 12.78 -6.61 -3.43
C GLY A 499 12.16 -8.00 -3.21
N GLU A 500 11.02 -8.08 -2.52
CA GLU A 500 10.36 -9.34 -2.18
C GLU A 500 10.07 -10.21 -3.42
N LYS A 501 10.36 -11.51 -3.28
CA LYS A 501 10.25 -12.51 -4.36
C LYS A 501 9.12 -13.51 -4.14
N ASP A 502 8.52 -13.51 -2.95
CA ASP A 502 7.40 -14.37 -2.63
C ASP A 502 6.26 -14.16 -3.63
N HIS A 503 5.55 -15.23 -3.96
CA HIS A 503 4.43 -15.20 -4.89
C HIS A 503 4.76 -14.48 -6.21
N PHE A 504 6.00 -14.66 -6.68
CA PHE A 504 6.55 -14.04 -7.89
C PHE A 504 6.48 -12.49 -7.95
N LYS A 505 6.31 -11.79 -6.82
CA LYS A 505 6.17 -10.32 -6.76
C LYS A 505 7.24 -9.57 -7.57
N PHE A 506 8.52 -9.91 -7.38
CA PHE A 506 9.63 -9.34 -8.13
C PHE A 506 9.42 -9.41 -9.66
N HIS A 507 8.98 -10.57 -10.16
CA HIS A 507 8.73 -10.75 -11.59
C HIS A 507 7.52 -9.94 -12.06
N LYS A 508 6.44 -9.89 -11.26
CA LYS A 508 5.25 -9.08 -11.58
C LYS A 508 5.60 -7.59 -11.68
N ARG A 509 6.35 -7.05 -10.71
CA ARG A 509 6.86 -5.67 -10.74
C ARG A 509 7.72 -5.43 -11.98
N LYS A 510 8.63 -6.35 -12.31
CA LYS A 510 9.48 -6.24 -13.51
C LYS A 510 8.67 -6.19 -14.81
N ILE A 511 7.59 -6.98 -14.90
CA ILE A 511 6.69 -6.97 -16.06
C ILE A 511 6.00 -5.60 -16.19
N ILE A 512 5.44 -5.08 -15.10
CA ILE A 512 4.79 -3.75 -15.11
C ILE A 512 5.80 -2.64 -15.43
N ARG A 513 6.99 -2.66 -14.82
CA ARG A 513 8.06 -1.71 -15.14
C ARG A 513 8.43 -1.72 -16.62
N ASN A 514 8.51 -2.90 -17.23
CA ASN A 514 8.80 -3.02 -18.66
C ASN A 514 7.61 -2.59 -19.54
N TRP A 515 6.37 -2.81 -19.10
CA TRP A 515 5.19 -2.29 -19.80
C TRP A 515 5.17 -0.77 -19.81
N LEU A 516 5.45 -0.14 -18.67
CA LEU A 516 5.34 1.32 -18.51
C LEU A 516 6.63 2.08 -18.88
N SER A 517 7.62 1.41 -19.45
CA SER A 517 8.88 2.04 -19.84
C SER A 517 9.18 1.79 -21.32
N ASN A 518 9.62 2.84 -22.01
CA ASN A 518 10.12 2.75 -23.37
C ASN A 518 11.62 2.99 -23.42
N ILE A 519 12.29 2.29 -24.34
CA ILE A 519 13.66 2.61 -24.69
C ILE A 519 13.57 3.62 -25.83
N GLN A 520 14.04 4.84 -25.57
CA GLN A 520 14.26 5.85 -26.59
C GLN A 520 15.73 5.79 -27.01
N LEU A 521 15.99 5.77 -28.31
CA LEU A 521 17.33 5.93 -28.85
C LEU A 521 17.61 7.43 -28.94
N ASN A 522 18.70 7.86 -28.34
CA ASN A 522 19.20 9.21 -28.42
C ASN A 522 19.98 9.39 -29.75
N ASP A 523 20.19 10.64 -30.16
CA ASP A 523 20.89 10.97 -31.40
C ASP A 523 22.35 10.46 -31.42
N ASP A 524 22.96 10.27 -30.25
CA ASP A 524 24.31 9.72 -30.08
C ASP A 524 24.36 8.18 -30.14
N GLY A 525 23.22 7.53 -30.41
CA GLY A 525 23.10 6.07 -30.44
C GLY A 525 22.99 5.42 -29.06
N SER A 526 23.07 6.19 -27.97
CA SER A 526 22.78 5.68 -26.62
C SER A 526 21.27 5.47 -26.46
N SER A 527 20.89 4.65 -25.48
CA SER A 527 19.48 4.33 -25.25
C SER A 527 19.06 4.72 -23.84
N THR A 528 18.05 5.58 -23.72
CA THR A 528 17.51 6.01 -22.43
C THR A 528 16.18 5.32 -22.18
N ARG A 529 15.99 4.79 -20.96
CA ARG A 529 14.68 4.28 -20.55
C ARG A 529 13.81 5.44 -20.10
N VAL A 530 12.81 5.78 -20.90
CA VAL A 530 11.80 6.79 -20.59
C VAL A 530 10.56 6.14 -20.01
N TRP A 531 10.16 6.62 -18.85
CA TRP A 531 9.02 6.10 -18.10
C TRP A 531 7.74 6.86 -18.47
N ASN A 532 6.66 6.12 -18.66
CA ASN A 532 5.33 6.69 -18.84
C ASN A 532 4.68 6.89 -17.46
N TYR A 533 4.69 8.13 -16.97
CA TYR A 533 4.20 8.47 -15.64
C TYR A 533 2.71 8.82 -15.60
N ASN A 534 2.13 9.31 -16.71
CA ASN A 534 0.79 9.91 -16.70
C ASN A 534 -0.05 9.67 -17.97
N ASN A 535 0.46 8.99 -18.99
CA ASN A 535 -0.25 8.81 -20.25
C ASN A 535 -0.89 7.41 -20.39
N LEU A 536 -2.12 7.27 -19.90
CA LEU A 536 -2.89 6.02 -19.98
C LEU A 536 -3.11 5.56 -21.43
N ALA A 537 -3.35 6.49 -22.36
CA ALA A 537 -3.58 6.16 -23.77
C ALA A 537 -2.33 5.57 -24.44
N GLN A 538 -1.15 6.10 -24.11
CA GLN A 538 0.13 5.58 -24.54
C GLN A 538 0.37 4.16 -23.99
N ALA A 539 0.16 3.92 -22.68
CA ALA A 539 0.33 2.60 -22.09
C ALA A 539 -0.58 1.53 -22.73
N ILE A 540 -1.82 1.91 -23.07
CA ILE A 540 -2.77 1.07 -23.82
C ILE A 540 -2.26 0.79 -25.24
N ALA A 541 -1.81 1.83 -25.95
CA ALA A 541 -1.32 1.71 -27.32
C ALA A 541 -0.08 0.81 -27.40
N GLU A 542 0.84 0.94 -26.45
CA GLU A 542 2.06 0.12 -26.36
C GLU A 542 1.73 -1.36 -26.14
N PHE A 543 0.77 -1.67 -25.28
CA PHE A 543 0.29 -3.05 -25.09
C PHE A 543 -0.41 -3.62 -26.33
N GLN A 544 -1.05 -2.78 -27.17
CA GLN A 544 -1.73 -3.21 -28.40
C GLN A 544 -0.77 -3.36 -29.59
N ASN A 545 0.15 -2.41 -29.77
CA ASN A 545 1.03 -2.29 -30.94
C ASN A 545 2.08 -3.40 -31.03
N GLU A 546 2.21 -4.24 -30.00
CA GLU A 546 3.07 -5.42 -30.00
C GLU A 546 2.82 -6.40 -31.17
N LYS A 547 1.64 -6.36 -31.80
CA LYS A 547 1.31 -7.22 -32.95
C LYS A 547 1.88 -6.74 -34.29
N LYS A 548 2.10 -5.43 -34.47
CA LYS A 548 2.52 -4.86 -35.78
C LYS A 548 4.02 -5.02 -36.04
N ASN A 549 4.85 -5.02 -35.00
CA ASN A 549 6.30 -5.16 -35.12
C ASN A 549 6.77 -6.55 -35.59
N LYS A 550 5.91 -7.57 -35.59
CA LYS A 550 6.26 -8.91 -36.11
C LYS A 550 6.18 -9.03 -37.64
N ARG A 551 5.54 -8.08 -38.35
CA ARG A 551 5.32 -8.17 -39.81
C ARG A 551 6.14 -7.17 -40.65
N GLY A 552 6.74 -6.16 -40.03
CA GLY A 552 7.54 -5.16 -40.73
C GLY A 552 9.04 -5.42 -40.64
N GLY A 553 9.57 -6.21 -41.57
CA GLY A 553 10.99 -6.22 -41.95
C GLY A 553 12.00 -6.78 -40.92
N LYS A 554 12.97 -7.53 -41.41
CA LYS A 554 14.21 -7.85 -40.68
C LYS A 554 14.98 -6.56 -40.38
N LEU A 555 14.59 -5.79 -39.36
CA LEU A 555 15.51 -4.83 -38.75
C LEU A 555 16.60 -5.65 -38.06
N LYS A 556 17.75 -5.76 -38.73
CA LYS A 556 18.96 -6.46 -38.29
C LYS A 556 19.68 -5.72 -37.15
N ASN A 557 18.95 -5.24 -36.14
CA ASN A 557 19.59 -4.65 -34.96
C ASN A 557 19.56 -5.67 -33.81
N PRO A 558 20.66 -6.38 -33.52
CA PRO A 558 20.69 -7.47 -32.53
C PRO A 558 20.40 -7.02 -31.09
N ASP A 559 20.42 -5.73 -30.78
CA ASP A 559 20.00 -5.19 -29.46
C ASP A 559 18.47 -5.04 -29.30
N SER A 560 17.69 -5.35 -30.34
CA SER A 560 16.22 -5.41 -30.27
C SER A 560 15.68 -6.64 -29.53
N ASN A 561 16.57 -7.52 -29.02
CA ASN A 561 16.22 -8.67 -28.16
C ASN A 561 15.54 -8.26 -26.84
N THR A 562 15.46 -6.95 -26.57
CA THR A 562 15.06 -6.39 -25.27
C THR A 562 13.55 -6.14 -25.14
N ARG A 563 12.78 -6.12 -26.24
CA ARG A 563 11.31 -6.04 -26.20
C ARG A 563 10.66 -7.40 -26.41
N LYS A 564 10.91 -8.35 -25.50
CA LYS A 564 9.98 -9.46 -25.31
C LYS A 564 8.58 -8.87 -25.09
N ASN A 565 7.59 -9.36 -25.84
CA ASN A 565 6.21 -8.89 -25.75
C ASN A 565 5.70 -9.07 -24.31
N ILE A 566 4.95 -8.12 -23.74
CA ILE A 566 4.49 -8.17 -22.34
C ILE A 566 3.70 -9.46 -22.06
N LYS A 567 2.95 -9.95 -23.05
CA LYS A 567 2.25 -11.24 -22.98
C LYS A 567 3.21 -12.43 -23.01
N GLU A 568 4.32 -12.32 -23.74
CA GLU A 568 5.40 -13.33 -23.69
C GLU A 568 6.09 -13.35 -22.33
N TRP A 569 6.24 -12.20 -21.66
CA TRP A 569 6.69 -12.19 -20.25
C TRP A 569 5.69 -12.87 -19.32
N GLY A 570 4.39 -12.65 -19.53
CA GLY A 570 3.33 -13.37 -18.83
C GLY A 570 3.46 -14.88 -19.01
N THR A 571 3.54 -15.35 -20.26
CA THR A 571 3.77 -16.78 -20.58
C THR A 571 5.07 -17.30 -19.95
N SER A 572 6.16 -16.54 -20.01
CA SER A 572 7.44 -16.94 -19.43
C SER A 572 7.38 -17.06 -17.91
N LEU A 573 6.55 -16.23 -17.25
CA LEU A 573 6.30 -16.36 -15.83
C LEU A 573 5.43 -17.58 -15.50
N ASP A 574 4.46 -17.91 -16.36
CA ASP A 574 3.66 -19.15 -16.26
C ASP A 574 4.57 -20.39 -16.40
N GLU A 575 5.47 -20.40 -17.38
CA GLU A 575 6.48 -21.46 -17.57
C GLU A 575 7.41 -21.58 -16.35
N MET A 576 7.85 -20.44 -15.78
CA MET A 576 8.67 -20.43 -14.58
C MET A 576 7.93 -21.01 -13.37
N ARG A 577 6.64 -20.70 -13.21
CA ARG A 577 5.80 -21.27 -12.16
C ARG A 577 5.60 -22.77 -12.36
N GLN A 578 5.31 -23.21 -13.59
CA GLN A 578 5.13 -24.62 -13.89
C GLN A 578 6.41 -25.43 -13.62
N LYS A 579 7.55 -24.92 -14.07
CA LYS A 579 8.87 -25.49 -13.76
C LYS A 579 9.13 -25.54 -12.25
N TRP A 580 8.74 -24.50 -11.51
CA TRP A 580 8.87 -24.52 -10.04
C TRP A 580 8.01 -25.61 -9.40
N ILE A 581 6.75 -25.76 -9.84
CA ILE A 581 5.85 -26.82 -9.36
C ILE A 581 6.46 -28.19 -9.64
N GLU A 582 6.99 -28.42 -10.83
CA GLU A 582 7.65 -29.69 -11.20
C GLU A 582 8.92 -29.95 -10.38
N GLU A 583 9.74 -28.92 -10.13
CA GLU A 583 10.99 -29.06 -9.38
C GLU A 583 10.82 -29.15 -7.87
N LYS A 584 9.77 -28.51 -7.32
CA LYS A 584 9.59 -28.32 -5.88
C LYS A 584 8.38 -29.02 -5.29
N GLU A 585 7.47 -29.51 -6.13
CA GLU A 585 6.22 -30.18 -5.73
C GLU A 585 5.28 -29.28 -4.92
N TRP A 586 5.37 -27.96 -5.09
CA TRP A 586 4.42 -26.99 -4.55
C TRP A 586 4.36 -25.73 -5.40
N ASP A 587 3.22 -25.06 -5.38
CA ASP A 587 2.99 -23.88 -6.18
C ASP A 587 3.36 -22.61 -5.44
N ARG A 588 4.44 -21.97 -5.89
CA ARG A 588 4.96 -20.76 -5.26
C ARG A 588 4.01 -19.58 -5.22
N GLU A 589 3.06 -19.50 -6.13
CA GLU A 589 2.07 -18.42 -6.14
C GLU A 589 1.05 -18.53 -5.01
N VAL A 590 0.93 -19.69 -4.35
CA VAL A 590 -0.26 -20.02 -3.55
C VAL A 590 0.06 -20.80 -2.28
N GLU A 591 1.11 -21.60 -2.33
CA GLU A 591 1.69 -22.42 -1.28
C GLU A 591 3.11 -21.94 -0.99
N GLU A 592 3.37 -20.63 -1.13
CA GLU A 592 4.65 -20.07 -0.74
C GLU A 592 5.00 -20.55 0.67
N ARG A 593 6.27 -20.90 0.86
CA ARG A 593 6.80 -21.39 2.13
C ARG A 593 7.76 -20.35 2.67
N GLN A 594 7.77 -20.18 3.99
CA GLN A 594 8.73 -19.28 4.61
C GLN A 594 10.11 -19.94 4.68
N GLU A 595 11.16 -19.13 4.61
CA GLU A 595 12.52 -19.59 4.91
C GLU A 595 12.61 -19.97 6.39
N PRO A 596 13.10 -21.18 6.73
CA PRO A 596 13.18 -21.59 8.13
C PRO A 596 14.18 -20.73 8.89
N TYR A 597 13.93 -20.53 10.19
CA TYR A 597 14.86 -19.78 11.04
C TYR A 597 16.27 -20.37 11.00
N THR A 598 17.26 -19.49 10.97
CA THR A 598 18.66 -19.87 11.17
C THR A 598 18.90 -20.32 12.62
N LYS A 599 19.99 -21.04 12.87
CA LYS A 599 20.37 -21.45 14.23
C LYS A 599 20.54 -20.25 15.18
N ASP A 600 21.02 -19.13 14.65
CA ASP A 600 21.23 -17.90 15.42
C ASP A 600 19.89 -17.23 15.75
N GLU A 601 18.91 -17.27 14.83
CA GLU A 601 17.54 -16.79 15.03
C GLU A 601 16.72 -17.66 16.00
N MET A 602 17.07 -18.95 16.15
CA MET A 602 16.50 -19.83 17.18
C MET A 602 17.24 -19.75 18.53
N GLY A 603 18.44 -19.16 18.56
CA GLY A 603 19.29 -19.13 19.75
C GLY A 603 18.79 -18.19 20.85
N ARG A 604 19.52 -18.12 21.96
CA ARG A 604 19.18 -17.27 23.13
C ARG A 604 19.00 -15.78 22.80
N ARG A 605 19.66 -15.29 21.74
CA ARG A 605 19.54 -13.91 21.23
C ARG A 605 18.67 -13.80 19.99
N GLY A 606 18.08 -14.91 19.55
CA GLY A 606 17.37 -15.03 18.30
C GLY A 606 16.18 -14.10 18.18
N GLU A 607 15.46 -13.85 19.27
CA GLU A 607 14.38 -12.84 19.32
C GLU A 607 14.82 -11.43 18.94
N LYS A 608 16.08 -11.06 19.20
CA LYS A 608 16.64 -9.76 18.78
C LYS A 608 17.16 -9.74 17.34
N MET A 609 17.35 -10.93 16.77
CA MET A 609 17.89 -11.15 15.43
C MET A 609 16.79 -11.46 14.41
N ARG A 610 15.54 -11.60 14.85
CA ARG A 610 14.39 -11.88 14.00
C ARG A 610 13.37 -10.75 14.04
N SER A 611 12.56 -10.74 13.00
CA SER A 611 11.41 -9.85 12.89
C SER A 611 10.32 -10.28 13.89
N PRO A 612 9.61 -9.33 14.53
CA PRO A 612 8.48 -9.63 15.39
C PRO A 612 7.38 -10.34 14.61
N ARG A 613 6.81 -11.40 15.19
CA ARG A 613 5.63 -12.08 14.65
C ARG A 613 4.37 -11.40 15.17
N ILE A 614 3.27 -11.49 14.43
CA ILE A 614 1.95 -11.05 14.88
C ILE A 614 1.58 -11.80 16.16
N GLY A 615 1.89 -13.10 16.23
CA GLY A 615 1.64 -13.92 17.43
C GLY A 615 2.35 -13.40 18.68
N ASP A 616 3.48 -12.69 18.54
CA ASP A 616 4.22 -12.15 19.67
C ASP A 616 3.39 -11.06 20.40
N LYS A 617 2.45 -10.37 19.72
CA LYS A 617 1.50 -9.43 20.34
C LYS A 617 0.69 -10.02 21.49
N LYS A 618 0.41 -11.34 21.43
CA LYS A 618 -0.35 -12.03 22.48
C LYS A 618 0.40 -12.06 23.81
N GLN A 619 1.70 -11.78 23.80
CA GLN A 619 2.55 -11.71 24.98
C GLN A 619 2.62 -10.30 25.59
N ASP A 620 1.85 -9.32 25.08
CA ASP A 620 1.81 -7.99 25.69
C ASP A 620 1.33 -8.07 27.13
N PRO A 621 2.16 -7.69 28.14
CA PRO A 621 1.77 -7.76 29.53
C PRO A 621 0.50 -6.97 29.85
N MET A 622 0.18 -5.93 29.08
CA MET A 622 -1.07 -5.18 29.31
C MET A 622 -2.31 -5.93 28.82
N VAL A 623 -2.15 -6.85 27.87
CA VAL A 623 -3.23 -7.71 27.35
C VAL A 623 -3.38 -8.98 28.22
N LEU A 624 -2.30 -9.44 28.84
CA LEU A 624 -2.34 -10.60 29.73
C LEU A 624 -3.15 -10.34 31.02
N PRO A 625 -3.89 -11.35 31.52
CA PRO A 625 -4.51 -11.29 32.84
C PRO A 625 -3.50 -10.94 33.94
N PRO A 626 -3.88 -10.20 35.00
CA PRO A 626 -2.96 -9.78 36.06
C PRO A 626 -2.14 -10.91 36.70
N GLU A 627 -2.70 -12.13 36.77
CA GLU A 627 -2.05 -13.31 37.31
C GLU A 627 -0.90 -13.83 36.42
N GLU A 628 -1.05 -13.76 35.09
CA GLU A 628 -0.03 -14.17 34.13
C GLU A 628 1.11 -13.14 33.98
N ARG A 629 0.83 -11.86 34.26
CA ARG A 629 1.84 -10.78 34.29
C ARG A 629 2.95 -11.07 35.28
N LYS A 630 2.61 -11.63 36.45
CA LYS A 630 3.58 -11.99 37.50
C LYS A 630 4.57 -13.05 37.01
N TRP A 631 4.11 -14.02 36.22
CA TRP A 631 4.96 -15.08 35.67
C TRP A 631 5.84 -14.62 34.52
N HIS A 632 5.37 -13.68 33.70
CA HIS A 632 6.17 -13.11 32.61
C HIS A 632 7.32 -12.21 33.10
N ALA A 633 7.11 -11.46 34.18
CA ALA A 633 8.18 -10.69 34.82
C ALA A 633 9.32 -11.59 35.33
N VAL A 634 8.98 -12.76 35.91
CA VAL A 634 9.96 -13.75 36.42
C VAL A 634 10.81 -14.35 35.29
N ARG A 635 10.22 -14.64 34.12
CA ARG A 635 10.98 -15.17 32.96
C ARG A 635 11.99 -14.18 32.39
N ALA A 636 11.75 -12.87 32.50
CA ALA A 636 12.70 -11.86 32.04
C ALA A 636 13.97 -11.87 32.89
N ASP A 637 13.84 -12.05 34.21
CA ASP A 637 14.97 -12.18 35.13
C ASP A 637 15.76 -13.47 34.88
N GLU A 638 15.10 -14.60 34.60
CA GLU A 638 15.77 -15.87 34.27
C GLU A 638 16.53 -15.83 32.93
N ARG A 639 16.02 -15.11 31.91
CA ARG A 639 16.71 -14.94 30.62
C ARG A 639 18.05 -14.23 30.74
N TYR A 640 18.25 -13.40 31.77
CA TYR A 640 19.51 -12.68 32.01
C TYR A 640 20.35 -13.27 33.15
N ALA A 641 19.78 -14.09 34.03
CA ALA A 641 20.46 -14.54 35.24
C ALA A 641 21.22 -15.88 35.12
N HIS A 642 20.88 -16.81 34.21
CA HIS A 642 21.55 -18.12 34.23
C HIS A 642 21.97 -18.66 32.87
N GLY A 643 23.23 -19.13 32.79
CA GLY A 643 23.56 -20.28 31.96
C GLY A 643 23.03 -21.52 32.65
N TYR A 644 22.15 -22.25 31.98
CA TYR A 644 21.82 -23.64 32.29
C TYR A 644 22.32 -24.42 31.07
N MET A 645 23.37 -25.25 31.17
CA MET A 645 23.41 -26.55 31.86
C MET A 645 22.11 -27.34 31.63
N TRP A 646 22.04 -27.91 30.43
CA TRP A 646 21.82 -29.35 30.25
C TRP A 646 22.96 -29.89 29.40
#